data_AF-A0A536YP91-F1
#
_entry.id   AF-A0A536YP91-F1
#
_cell.length_a   1.000
_cell.length_b   1.000
_cell.length_c   1.000
_cell.angle_alpha   90.00
_cell.angle_beta   90.00
_cell.angle_gamma   90.00
#
_symmetry.space_group_name_H-M   'P 1'
#
loop_
_entity.id
_entity.type
_entity.pdbx_description
1 polymer ?
#
loop_
_entity_poly.entity_id
_entity_poly.type
_entity_poly.pdbx_seq_one_letter_code
_entity_poly.pdbx_strand_id
1 'polypeptide(L)'
;TAGITQYLYARHGWFKRDIIKATVGSYTNRPSRADCLSAPTCTYTEEINNYARWYTYYRTRLGMMKTSVGTSFLSFIGNPTGTPPKPNSLRIGLVTMHAQDSGSVIPAKYLKISDFNTTQASNFYTKFYTQTAGSFTPLQQALARAGWIYAGQLNTGLTAGIPTADDPIQAACQRNFTLLTTDGFWNQLATYPPQTPAARTIGNLDASPSSLLGSTLVDRAQTVTLDGPGSSSTTVTPTSSNSEQKICQGNNNVVFGIGNPGGTVTCSCQPKEHAIRQEDIQTARTDVFNNGVLVSSTTATNPVVTTPGGCQAANWTQADTPQTVQQDKLCVDSGSSSVAFADGTTKSCSPCSNGRYVIIRQTKTQTNTVITADGVQTQNSITPIGTPAYTYSTDGTNFSGTQPSGSACSSSSIAITLSPNPKTTNNTPVLNTSGSGTALTLWSPNPQTTTGGTVTSTFTAGGTASTVADVALYYYQTKLRGGKDVYGDATGPQFGPNTTPPNTVDLSTDSIDVKSGAKDFVPYQHMVTFGIGLADGLMRFEPGYETASTGDFANIKNGALNGCFWTAGSCNWPAPANDTNANLDDLWHAAVNGRGTYYQALNPDALRQGISAALTSLSSVVAAAAASATSSPNVTQTDNQIFSTTYETNTWSGNLFAQTIDPVTGAVNPSHQWDGDQKLLSRVSAASDSRNILTLDDTGVGSKLKPFAWASLTATEQAFFANKCTPLTTMTQCALLTPAQQVTANDGSQMVGYLRGWQANEGTVFRDRVVVDPITGATSNTVLGDTVTAQPVFVRNPTNSFVDAVTPSYATFASANANRASRVYVGANDGYLHAFDGATGNESWAYAPRFVLPAMYALADTGYPSQHRYFADGSPVVSDVYDSAATAWKTILISGLNGGGRGYFALDITDPVNPKGLWEFCNDSTLCAINDADLGLSYGDPVVGKRSFDGKWVVVLSSGLNNVSPGSGIGHFYVLDAITGAVLNKVSTGAGTVGTPSGLMKIRAFYDAPATDATFRFAYAGDQLGNVVRLDVST
;
A
#
# COMPACT_ATOMS: atom_id res chain seq x y z
N THR A 1 21.27 -69.82 33.90
CA THR A 1 21.08 -69.19 32.58
C THR A 1 22.23 -68.23 32.32
N ALA A 2 23.33 -68.78 31.80
CA ALA A 2 24.48 -67.99 31.36
C ALA A 2 24.18 -67.37 29.98
N GLY A 3 24.48 -66.08 29.79
CA GLY A 3 24.42 -65.44 28.47
C GLY A 3 23.58 -64.17 28.31
N ILE A 4 22.95 -63.64 29.38
CA ILE A 4 22.17 -62.39 29.28
C ILE A 4 22.93 -61.26 30.00
N THR A 5 23.27 -60.20 29.26
CA THR A 5 23.93 -59.00 29.80
C THR A 5 23.02 -58.34 30.84
N GLN A 6 23.46 -58.31 32.10
CA GLN A 6 22.75 -57.66 33.20
C GLN A 6 23.22 -56.21 33.31
N TYR A 7 22.28 -55.28 33.43
CA TYR A 7 22.59 -53.85 33.58
C TYR A 7 22.36 -53.44 35.04
N LEU A 8 23.39 -52.88 35.68
CA LEU A 8 23.31 -52.38 37.06
C LEU A 8 23.00 -50.88 37.04
N TYR A 9 21.86 -50.50 37.63
CA TYR A 9 21.53 -49.10 37.87
C TYR A 9 21.74 -48.77 39.36
N ALA A 10 22.57 -47.76 39.65
CA ALA A 10 23.09 -47.50 40.99
C ALA A 10 22.02 -47.31 42.10
N ARG A 11 20.79 -46.94 41.74
CA ARG A 11 19.69 -46.71 42.69
C ARG A 11 18.65 -47.84 42.74
N HIS A 12 18.60 -48.73 41.75
CA HIS A 12 17.47 -49.66 41.59
C HIS A 12 17.86 -51.13 41.33
N GLY A 13 19.15 -51.46 41.36
CA GLY A 13 19.62 -52.85 41.27
C GLY A 13 19.76 -53.37 39.83
N TRP A 14 19.65 -54.69 39.68
CA TRP A 14 19.89 -55.39 38.43
C TRP A 14 18.64 -55.46 37.58
N PHE A 15 18.76 -55.05 36.31
CA PHE A 15 17.68 -55.15 35.35
C PHE A 15 18.02 -56.13 34.23
N LYS A 16 17.01 -56.90 33.84
CA LYS A 16 17.03 -57.70 32.60
C LYS A 16 16.42 -56.86 31.49
N ARG A 17 17.20 -56.58 30.45
CA ARG A 17 16.70 -55.93 29.23
C ARG A 17 16.22 -57.00 28.27
N ASP A 18 14.91 -57.15 28.12
CA ASP A 18 14.31 -57.94 27.05
C ASP A 18 14.08 -57.02 25.83
N ILE A 19 14.80 -57.26 24.73
CA ILE A 19 14.64 -56.48 23.49
C ILE A 19 13.64 -57.22 22.60
N ILE A 20 12.41 -56.72 22.55
CA ILE A 20 11.39 -57.19 21.62
C ILE A 20 11.63 -56.48 20.28
N LYS A 21 12.15 -57.20 19.28
CA LYS A 21 12.30 -56.68 17.90
C LYS A 21 11.11 -57.12 17.07
N ALA A 22 10.61 -56.23 16.21
CA ALA A 22 9.59 -56.63 15.24
C ALA A 22 10.18 -57.65 14.26
N THR A 23 9.39 -58.66 13.89
CA THR A 23 9.74 -59.63 12.83
C THR A 23 9.47 -59.07 11.43
N VAL A 24 8.81 -57.91 11.33
CA VAL A 24 8.50 -57.21 10.09
C VAL A 24 9.76 -56.53 9.55
N GLY A 25 10.28 -56.99 8.41
CA GLY A 25 11.51 -56.48 7.80
C GLY A 25 11.33 -55.19 6.97
N SER A 26 10.11 -54.93 6.49
CA SER A 26 9.78 -53.80 5.61
C SER A 26 8.35 -53.31 5.84
N TYR A 27 8.14 -52.00 5.71
CA TYR A 27 6.88 -51.31 5.97
C TYR A 27 6.41 -50.61 4.69
N THR A 28 5.31 -51.08 4.08
CA THR A 28 4.92 -50.76 2.69
C THR A 28 3.58 -50.01 2.52
N ASN A 29 2.83 -49.73 3.60
CA ASN A 29 1.44 -49.24 3.52
C ASN A 29 1.29 -47.72 3.77
N ARG A 30 2.29 -46.92 3.42
CA ARG A 30 2.25 -45.45 3.61
C ARG A 30 2.76 -44.75 2.34
N PRO A 31 1.89 -44.58 1.32
CA PRO A 31 2.30 -44.19 -0.04
C PRO A 31 2.98 -42.81 -0.14
N SER A 32 2.83 -41.94 0.85
CA SER A 32 3.38 -40.58 0.86
C SER A 32 4.69 -40.43 1.66
N ARG A 33 5.38 -41.52 2.02
CA ARG A 33 6.66 -41.48 2.74
C ARG A 33 7.81 -41.15 1.78
N ALA A 34 8.57 -40.09 2.06
CA ALA A 34 9.76 -39.70 1.29
C ALA A 34 11.07 -39.84 2.09
N ASP A 35 10.98 -40.26 3.35
CA ASP A 35 12.05 -40.28 4.36
C ASP A 35 12.88 -41.58 4.40
N CYS A 36 12.71 -42.46 3.42
CA CYS A 36 13.36 -43.78 3.34
C CYS A 36 14.02 -43.98 1.97
N LEU A 37 15.13 -44.72 1.92
CA LEU A 37 15.94 -44.91 0.71
C LEU A 37 15.19 -45.60 -0.44
N SER A 38 14.16 -46.40 -0.11
CA SER A 38 13.30 -47.10 -1.09
C SER A 38 11.84 -46.69 -0.94
N ALA A 39 11.59 -45.39 -0.70
CA ALA A 39 10.25 -44.80 -0.65
C ALA A 39 9.30 -45.38 -1.73
N PRO A 40 8.04 -45.74 -1.38
CA PRO A 40 7.37 -45.52 -0.09
C PRO A 40 7.64 -46.62 0.96
N THR A 41 8.57 -47.54 0.70
CA THR A 41 8.88 -48.66 1.60
C THR A 41 10.07 -48.35 2.50
N CYS A 42 9.89 -48.53 3.81
CA CYS A 42 10.96 -48.36 4.80
C CYS A 42 11.41 -49.71 5.35
N THR A 43 12.71 -49.90 5.51
CA THR A 43 13.25 -51.03 6.28
C THR A 43 12.94 -50.86 7.78
N TYR A 44 13.03 -51.95 8.55
CA TYR A 44 12.93 -51.88 10.00
C TYR A 44 13.92 -50.88 10.64
N THR A 45 15.16 -50.82 10.13
CA THR A 45 16.19 -49.91 10.63
C THR A 45 15.83 -48.45 10.39
N GLU A 46 15.29 -48.12 9.21
CA GLU A 46 14.81 -46.76 8.92
C GLU A 46 13.60 -46.42 9.78
N GLU A 47 12.64 -47.34 9.91
CA GLU A 47 11.40 -47.10 10.65
C GLU A 47 11.66 -46.92 12.16
N ILE A 48 12.56 -47.70 12.76
CA ILE A 48 12.90 -47.54 14.19
C ILE A 48 13.66 -46.23 14.44
N ASN A 49 14.47 -45.76 13.48
CA ASN A 49 15.13 -44.47 13.56
C ASN A 49 14.12 -43.32 13.44
N ASN A 50 13.16 -43.43 12.52
CA ASN A 50 12.09 -42.45 12.36
C ASN A 50 11.18 -42.39 13.60
N TYR A 51 10.84 -43.55 14.18
CA TYR A 51 10.15 -43.61 15.47
C TYR A 51 10.97 -42.96 16.58
N ALA A 52 12.28 -43.22 16.67
CA ALA A 52 13.13 -42.61 17.69
C ALA A 52 13.20 -41.08 17.55
N ARG A 53 13.29 -40.56 16.32
CA ARG A 53 13.24 -39.12 16.02
C ARG A 53 11.89 -38.52 16.40
N TRP A 54 10.79 -39.12 15.94
CA TRP A 54 9.43 -38.71 16.31
C TRP A 54 9.24 -38.72 17.83
N TYR A 55 9.59 -39.83 18.48
CA TYR A 55 9.46 -39.99 19.92
C TYR A 55 10.26 -38.92 20.64
N THR A 56 11.51 -38.66 20.25
CA THR A 56 12.37 -37.69 20.94
C THR A 56 11.93 -36.24 20.72
N TYR A 57 11.60 -35.86 19.48
CA TYR A 57 11.48 -34.46 19.07
C TYR A 57 10.06 -33.99 18.76
N TYR A 58 9.13 -34.88 18.38
CA TYR A 58 7.84 -34.50 17.80
C TYR A 58 6.61 -35.11 18.48
N ARG A 59 6.77 -36.06 19.42
CA ARG A 59 5.65 -36.79 20.05
C ARG A 59 4.66 -35.94 20.83
N THR A 60 5.06 -34.75 21.25
CA THR A 60 4.19 -33.78 21.92
C THR A 60 4.19 -32.47 21.13
N ARG A 61 3.10 -31.70 21.21
CA ARG A 61 3.04 -30.37 20.56
C ARG A 61 4.14 -29.43 21.05
N LEU A 62 4.48 -29.48 22.35
CA LEU A 62 5.59 -28.73 22.91
C LEU A 62 6.94 -29.18 22.34
N GLY A 63 7.15 -30.49 22.12
CA GLY A 63 8.34 -31.01 21.46
C GLY A 63 8.43 -30.54 20.00
N MET A 64 7.31 -30.65 19.27
CA MET A 64 7.20 -30.19 17.89
C MET A 64 7.49 -28.70 17.77
N MET A 65 6.93 -27.87 18.65
CA MET A 65 7.19 -26.43 18.68
C MET A 65 8.65 -26.12 19.01
N LYS A 66 9.21 -26.79 20.01
CA LYS A 66 10.63 -26.65 20.40
C LYS A 66 11.57 -26.94 19.25
N THR A 67 11.33 -28.05 18.54
CA THR A 67 12.18 -28.48 17.42
C THR A 67 12.00 -27.58 16.18
N SER A 68 10.76 -27.18 15.87
CA SER A 68 10.46 -26.39 14.67
C SER A 68 10.97 -24.95 14.79
N VAL A 69 10.75 -24.29 15.92
CA VAL A 69 11.35 -22.96 16.21
C VAL A 69 12.87 -23.07 16.26
N GLY A 70 13.38 -24.12 16.92
CA GLY A 70 14.81 -24.42 17.05
C GLY A 70 15.58 -24.45 15.72
N THR A 71 14.91 -24.88 14.66
CA THR A 71 15.51 -25.02 13.32
C THR A 71 15.18 -23.83 12.41
N SER A 72 13.94 -23.35 12.44
CA SER A 72 13.45 -22.30 11.53
C SER A 72 14.09 -20.93 11.78
N PHE A 73 14.53 -20.66 13.02
CA PHE A 73 15.13 -19.38 13.39
C PHE A 73 16.63 -19.32 13.04
N LEU A 74 17.30 -20.45 12.78
CA LEU A 74 18.76 -20.50 12.57
C LEU A 74 19.23 -19.62 11.40
N SER A 75 18.47 -19.61 10.30
CA SER A 75 18.80 -18.81 9.11
C SER A 75 18.69 -17.30 9.34
N PHE A 76 18.06 -16.86 10.43
CA PHE A 76 17.90 -15.43 10.74
C PHE A 76 18.87 -14.92 11.81
N ILE A 77 19.70 -15.80 12.38
CA ILE A 77 20.71 -15.39 13.38
C ILE A 77 21.79 -14.55 12.69
N GLY A 78 21.89 -13.29 13.07
CA GLY A 78 22.95 -12.39 12.63
C GLY A 78 24.31 -12.74 13.27
N ASN A 79 25.38 -12.49 12.53
CA ASN A 79 26.75 -12.52 13.03
C ASN A 79 27.58 -11.42 12.35
N PRO A 80 27.37 -10.13 12.73
CA PRO A 80 28.02 -9.01 12.06
C PRO A 80 29.54 -9.03 12.14
N THR A 81 30.11 -9.77 13.10
CA THR A 81 31.55 -9.92 13.30
C THR A 81 32.11 -11.23 12.73
N GLY A 82 31.26 -12.06 12.11
CA GLY A 82 31.66 -13.33 11.49
C GLY A 82 32.46 -13.15 10.20
N THR A 83 32.96 -14.25 9.63
CA THR A 83 33.62 -14.25 8.32
C THR A 83 33.00 -15.37 7.46
N PRO A 84 32.14 -15.03 6.48
CA PRO A 84 31.69 -13.69 6.12
C PRO A 84 30.75 -13.05 7.18
N PRO A 85 30.74 -11.71 7.30
CA PRO A 85 29.80 -11.00 8.15
C PRO A 85 28.35 -11.25 7.73
N LYS A 86 27.47 -11.53 8.68
CA LYS A 86 26.03 -11.66 8.44
C LYS A 86 25.29 -10.57 9.22
N PRO A 87 24.64 -9.60 8.57
CA PRO A 87 23.93 -8.53 9.27
C PRO A 87 22.75 -9.07 10.09
N ASN A 88 22.33 -8.29 11.10
CA ASN A 88 21.12 -8.60 11.86
C ASN A 88 19.91 -8.26 10.99
N SER A 89 19.10 -9.26 10.64
CA SER A 89 17.91 -9.05 9.81
C SER A 89 16.62 -8.86 10.63
N LEU A 90 16.61 -9.28 11.90
CA LEU A 90 15.43 -9.26 12.77
C LEU A 90 15.81 -8.89 14.21
N ARG A 91 14.83 -8.33 14.94
CA ARG A 91 14.88 -8.17 16.40
C ARG A 91 13.83 -9.09 17.02
N ILE A 92 14.21 -9.93 17.99
CA ILE A 92 13.36 -10.98 18.53
C ILE A 92 13.33 -10.92 20.06
N GLY A 93 12.14 -11.09 20.63
CA GLY A 93 11.87 -11.30 22.04
C GLY A 93 10.95 -12.50 22.25
N LEU A 94 10.57 -12.74 23.50
CA LEU A 94 9.69 -13.84 23.89
C LEU A 94 8.82 -13.42 25.07
N VAL A 95 7.52 -13.66 25.00
CA VAL A 95 6.65 -13.58 26.17
C VAL A 95 5.64 -14.72 26.09
N THR A 96 5.51 -15.50 27.16
CA THR A 96 4.50 -16.57 27.20
C THR A 96 3.14 -16.04 27.65
N MET A 97 2.06 -16.70 27.26
CA MET A 97 0.69 -16.32 27.67
C MET A 97 0.53 -16.25 29.20
N HIS A 98 1.21 -17.16 29.91
CA HIS A 98 1.22 -17.30 31.37
C HIS A 98 2.26 -16.43 32.09
N ALA A 99 2.74 -15.36 31.44
CA ALA A 99 3.82 -14.55 31.97
C ALA A 99 3.48 -13.91 33.33
N GLN A 100 2.20 -13.61 33.60
CA GLN A 100 1.77 -12.79 34.74
C GLN A 100 0.84 -13.52 35.72
N ASP A 101 0.85 -14.85 35.77
CA ASP A 101 -0.05 -15.62 36.64
C ASP A 101 0.09 -15.25 38.14
N SER A 102 1.23 -14.67 38.54
CA SER A 102 1.51 -14.20 39.91
C SER A 102 1.30 -12.69 40.10
N GLY A 103 0.55 -12.01 39.22
CA GLY A 103 0.27 -10.57 39.27
C GLY A 103 1.38 -9.67 38.69
N SER A 104 2.58 -10.20 38.47
CA SER A 104 3.70 -9.54 37.80
C SER A 104 4.36 -10.49 36.81
N VAL A 105 4.92 -9.95 35.72
CA VAL A 105 5.57 -10.70 34.65
C VAL A 105 6.81 -11.40 35.22
N ILE A 106 6.76 -12.72 35.21
CA ILE A 106 7.81 -13.59 35.72
C ILE A 106 9.01 -13.49 34.78
N PRO A 107 10.21 -13.13 35.27
CA PRO A 107 11.39 -12.98 34.43
C PRO A 107 11.67 -14.20 33.58
N ALA A 108 11.49 -15.43 34.10
CA ALA A 108 11.69 -16.67 33.35
C ALA A 108 10.80 -16.83 32.09
N LYS A 109 9.65 -16.16 32.06
CA LYS A 109 8.64 -16.24 30.99
C LYS A 109 8.68 -15.06 29.99
N TYR A 110 9.66 -14.17 30.14
CA TYR A 110 9.84 -12.97 29.32
C TYR A 110 11.30 -12.79 28.89
N LEU A 111 11.49 -12.36 27.64
CA LEU A 111 12.75 -11.92 27.04
C LEU A 111 12.48 -10.63 26.27
N LYS A 112 13.27 -9.60 26.55
CA LYS A 112 13.22 -8.34 25.80
C LYS A 112 13.55 -8.54 24.32
N ILE A 113 12.97 -7.68 23.49
CA ILE A 113 13.23 -7.66 22.04
C ILE A 113 14.58 -6.99 21.79
N SER A 114 15.49 -7.69 21.12
CA SER A 114 16.81 -7.19 20.74
C SER A 114 17.26 -7.82 19.42
N ASP A 115 18.31 -7.25 18.80
CA ASP A 115 18.91 -7.77 17.57
C ASP A 115 19.19 -9.26 17.70
N PHE A 116 18.68 -10.05 16.75
CA PHE A 116 18.78 -11.51 16.77
C PHE A 116 20.15 -11.99 16.31
N ASN A 117 21.20 -11.51 16.97
CA ASN A 117 22.57 -11.96 16.82
C ASN A 117 22.83 -13.25 17.63
N THR A 118 24.05 -13.78 17.55
CA THR A 118 24.46 -14.99 18.29
C THR A 118 24.17 -14.94 19.80
N THR A 119 24.34 -13.78 20.44
CA THR A 119 24.06 -13.58 21.88
C THR A 119 22.57 -13.65 22.17
N GLN A 120 21.76 -12.89 21.44
CA GLN A 120 20.32 -12.88 21.65
C GLN A 120 19.68 -14.21 21.27
N ALA A 121 20.19 -14.89 20.24
CA ALA A 121 19.76 -16.24 19.89
C ALA A 121 20.03 -17.23 21.03
N SER A 122 21.19 -17.17 21.66
CA SER A 122 21.50 -17.98 22.85
C SER A 122 20.51 -17.71 24.01
N ASN A 123 20.22 -16.44 24.29
CA ASN A 123 19.25 -16.04 25.31
C ASN A 123 17.84 -16.55 24.98
N PHE A 124 17.42 -16.40 23.72
CA PHE A 124 16.13 -16.84 23.21
C PHE A 124 15.99 -18.35 23.35
N TYR A 125 16.93 -19.15 22.84
CA TYR A 125 16.83 -20.61 22.92
C TYR A 125 16.87 -21.11 24.35
N THR A 126 17.77 -20.60 25.19
CA THR A 126 17.85 -20.97 26.61
C THR A 126 16.50 -20.78 27.30
N LYS A 127 15.86 -19.65 27.04
CA LYS A 127 14.57 -19.32 27.64
C LYS A 127 13.42 -20.09 27.00
N PHE A 128 13.38 -20.20 25.68
CA PHE A 128 12.33 -20.90 24.95
C PHE A 128 12.29 -22.40 25.28
N TYR A 129 13.44 -23.09 25.33
CA TYR A 129 13.50 -24.52 25.63
C TYR A 129 13.14 -24.86 27.08
N THR A 130 13.20 -23.90 28.01
CA THR A 130 12.79 -24.10 29.41
C THR A 130 11.29 -23.89 29.64
N GLN A 131 10.54 -23.38 28.67
CA GLN A 131 9.10 -23.16 28.82
C GLN A 131 8.33 -24.50 28.91
N THR A 132 7.27 -24.48 29.73
CA THR A 132 6.34 -25.59 29.97
C THR A 132 4.90 -25.14 29.68
N ALA A 133 4.00 -26.09 29.41
CA ALA A 133 2.58 -25.80 29.24
C ALA A 133 1.91 -25.44 30.58
N GLY A 134 0.84 -24.64 30.52
CA GLY A 134 -0.04 -24.31 31.65
C GLY A 134 -1.44 -24.94 31.50
N SER A 135 -2.34 -24.64 32.44
CA SER A 135 -3.66 -25.30 32.56
C SER A 135 -4.86 -24.51 32.00
N PHE A 136 -4.64 -23.30 31.48
CA PHE A 136 -5.67 -22.43 30.88
C PHE A 136 -5.06 -21.59 29.74
N THR A 137 -5.85 -20.89 28.93
CA THR A 137 -5.35 -20.27 27.69
C THR A 137 -5.83 -18.81 27.56
N PRO A 138 -5.18 -17.85 28.23
CA PRO A 138 -5.60 -16.44 28.25
C PRO A 138 -5.07 -15.68 27.01
N LEU A 139 -5.45 -16.16 25.82
CA LEU A 139 -4.81 -15.77 24.56
C LEU A 139 -5.00 -14.29 24.22
N GLN A 140 -6.20 -13.76 24.48
CA GLN A 140 -6.54 -12.35 24.25
C GLN A 140 -5.67 -11.43 25.09
N GLN A 141 -5.52 -11.75 26.39
CA GLN A 141 -4.67 -10.98 27.30
C GLN A 141 -3.19 -11.11 26.94
N ALA A 142 -2.74 -12.26 26.45
CA ALA A 142 -1.37 -12.46 25.99
C ALA A 142 -1.05 -11.58 24.77
N LEU A 143 -1.96 -11.49 23.80
CA LEU A 143 -1.80 -10.60 22.65
C LEU A 143 -1.86 -9.13 23.08
N ALA A 144 -2.78 -8.77 23.99
CA ALA A 144 -2.86 -7.42 24.53
C ALA A 144 -1.55 -7.03 25.25
N ARG A 145 -0.92 -7.94 26.00
CA ARG A 145 0.37 -7.72 26.64
C ARG A 145 1.49 -7.41 25.63
N ALA A 146 1.53 -8.12 24.50
CA ALA A 146 2.47 -7.80 23.42
C ALA A 146 2.23 -6.38 22.87
N GLY A 147 0.96 -6.03 22.68
CA GLY A 147 0.55 -4.67 22.31
C GLY A 147 0.98 -3.61 23.32
N TRP A 148 0.90 -3.85 24.63
CA TRP A 148 1.40 -2.92 25.67
C TRP A 148 2.92 -2.73 25.61
N ILE A 149 3.67 -3.80 25.36
CA ILE A 149 5.13 -3.74 25.19
C ILE A 149 5.46 -2.85 24.00
N TYR A 150 4.82 -3.09 22.84
CA TYR A 150 4.97 -2.21 21.69
C TYR A 150 4.38 -0.83 21.89
N ALA A 151 3.42 -0.62 22.80
CA ALA A 151 2.90 0.69 23.20
C ALA A 151 3.77 1.40 24.26
N GLY A 152 4.92 0.83 24.65
CA GLY A 152 5.84 1.47 25.61
C GLY A 152 5.26 1.59 27.01
N GLN A 153 4.13 0.91 27.25
CA GLN A 153 3.43 0.88 28.53
C GLN A 153 4.03 -0.26 29.36
N LEU A 154 5.16 0.04 30.02
CA LEU A 154 5.99 -0.94 30.72
C LEU A 154 5.95 -0.76 32.24
N ASN A 155 6.23 -1.84 32.97
CA ASN A 155 6.18 -1.92 34.44
C ASN A 155 4.83 -1.53 35.06
N THR A 156 3.72 -1.75 34.36
CA THR A 156 2.37 -1.42 34.82
C THR A 156 1.33 -2.35 34.20
N GLY A 157 0.17 -2.51 34.83
CA GLY A 157 -0.94 -3.33 34.32
C GLY A 157 -0.48 -4.70 33.77
N LEU A 158 -0.71 -4.96 32.48
CA LEU A 158 -0.36 -6.24 31.83
C LEU A 158 1.16 -6.50 31.71
N THR A 159 1.99 -5.47 31.89
CA THR A 159 3.46 -5.51 31.78
C THR A 159 4.15 -5.22 33.10
N ALA A 160 3.41 -5.23 34.23
CA ALA A 160 4.00 -5.09 35.57
C ALA A 160 5.17 -6.07 35.72
N GLY A 161 6.33 -5.61 36.17
CA GLY A 161 7.56 -6.43 36.27
C GLY A 161 8.47 -6.41 35.04
N ILE A 162 8.04 -5.86 33.90
CA ILE A 162 8.92 -5.60 32.74
C ILE A 162 9.59 -4.23 32.92
N PRO A 163 10.93 -4.12 32.94
CA PRO A 163 11.62 -2.84 33.07
C PRO A 163 11.26 -1.84 31.95
N THR A 164 11.17 -0.55 32.28
CA THR A 164 10.92 0.50 31.28
C THR A 164 12.03 0.62 30.23
N ALA A 165 13.26 0.25 30.60
CA ALA A 165 14.41 0.17 29.70
C ALA A 165 14.32 -0.96 28.67
N ASP A 166 13.27 -1.78 28.69
CA ASP A 166 13.04 -2.82 27.68
C ASP A 166 12.11 -2.35 26.53
N ASP A 167 11.79 -1.04 26.44
CA ASP A 167 11.00 -0.49 25.32
C ASP A 167 11.60 -0.91 23.97
N PRO A 168 10.87 -1.68 23.15
CA PRO A 168 11.45 -2.24 21.94
C PRO A 168 11.53 -1.23 20.79
N ILE A 169 10.80 -0.12 20.83
CA ILE A 169 10.71 0.80 19.68
C ILE A 169 11.85 1.82 19.72
N GLN A 170 12.68 1.84 18.68
CA GLN A 170 13.86 2.69 18.57
C GLN A 170 13.74 3.77 17.48
N ALA A 171 12.83 3.60 16.52
CA ALA A 171 12.61 4.50 15.40
C ALA A 171 11.14 4.52 14.95
N ALA A 172 10.67 5.64 14.40
CA ALA A 172 9.29 5.80 13.93
C ALA A 172 8.95 5.01 12.65
N CYS A 173 9.95 4.52 11.91
CA CYS A 173 9.77 3.64 10.76
C CYS A 173 9.84 2.14 11.12
N GLN A 174 10.05 1.80 12.39
CA GLN A 174 10.19 0.41 12.83
C GLN A 174 8.87 -0.34 12.67
N ARG A 175 8.87 -1.47 11.95
CA ARG A 175 7.69 -2.35 11.88
C ARG A 175 7.67 -3.32 13.07
N ASN A 176 6.49 -3.57 13.63
CA ASN A 176 6.32 -4.41 14.82
C ASN A 176 5.36 -5.57 14.53
N PHE A 177 5.80 -6.78 14.89
CA PHE A 177 5.08 -8.01 14.54
C PHE A 177 4.95 -8.91 15.76
N THR A 178 3.84 -9.65 15.84
CA THR A 178 3.61 -10.68 16.86
C THR A 178 3.31 -12.01 16.19
N LEU A 179 4.07 -13.05 16.56
CA LEU A 179 3.76 -14.43 16.21
C LEU A 179 3.00 -15.09 17.37
N LEU A 180 1.69 -15.21 17.25
CA LEU A 180 0.83 -15.80 18.27
C LEU A 180 0.61 -17.29 17.98
N THR A 181 0.87 -18.14 18.97
CA THR A 181 0.80 -19.60 18.82
C THR A 181 -0.01 -20.25 19.94
N THR A 182 -0.90 -21.16 19.59
CA THR A 182 -1.68 -21.95 20.55
C THR A 182 -2.11 -23.29 19.94
N ASP A 183 -2.32 -24.29 20.80
CA ASP A 183 -2.87 -25.60 20.43
C ASP A 183 -4.31 -25.82 20.90
N GLY A 184 -4.92 -24.83 21.54
CA GLY A 184 -6.17 -25.02 22.26
C GLY A 184 -7.08 -23.82 22.26
N PHE A 185 -8.28 -24.08 22.78
CA PHE A 185 -9.39 -23.15 22.89
C PHE A 185 -9.12 -22.16 24.00
N TRP A 186 -9.09 -20.87 23.67
CA TRP A 186 -8.97 -19.84 24.70
C TRP A 186 -10.14 -19.93 25.70
N ASN A 187 -9.91 -19.52 26.94
CA ASN A 187 -10.91 -19.59 28.00
C ASN A 187 -10.73 -18.49 29.03
N GLN A 188 -11.65 -18.45 30.00
CA GLN A 188 -11.64 -17.50 31.12
C GLN A 188 -11.70 -16.01 30.71
N LEU A 189 -12.37 -15.70 29.59
CA LEU A 189 -12.50 -14.31 29.11
C LEU A 189 -13.06 -13.34 30.16
N ALA A 190 -14.02 -13.80 30.98
CA ALA A 190 -14.59 -12.99 32.06
C ALA A 190 -13.58 -12.68 33.18
N THR A 191 -12.61 -13.57 33.40
CA THR A 191 -11.57 -13.43 34.44
C THR A 191 -10.38 -12.62 33.92
N TYR A 192 -10.03 -12.77 32.64
CA TYR A 192 -8.88 -12.14 32.01
C TYR A 192 -9.27 -11.39 30.73
N PRO A 193 -10.08 -10.31 30.83
CA PRO A 193 -10.44 -9.53 29.66
C PRO A 193 -9.19 -8.85 29.05
N PRO A 194 -9.09 -8.75 27.71
CA PRO A 194 -8.02 -7.99 27.09
C PRO A 194 -8.17 -6.50 27.38
N GLN A 195 -7.04 -5.82 27.61
CA GLN A 195 -7.03 -4.40 27.98
C GLN A 195 -6.18 -3.55 27.02
N THR A 196 -6.62 -2.32 26.78
CA THR A 196 -5.83 -1.25 26.15
C THR A 196 -4.74 -0.76 27.11
N PRO A 197 -3.70 -0.05 26.64
CA PRO A 197 -2.70 0.57 27.53
C PRO A 197 -3.28 1.50 28.60
N ALA A 198 -4.48 2.06 28.36
CA ALA A 198 -5.25 2.86 29.32
C ALA A 198 -6.09 2.01 30.31
N ALA A 199 -5.84 0.70 30.38
CA ALA A 199 -6.55 -0.28 31.21
C ALA A 199 -8.06 -0.42 30.93
N ARG A 200 -8.52 -0.02 29.73
CA ARG A 200 -9.90 -0.22 29.28
C ARG A 200 -10.05 -1.59 28.63
N THR A 201 -11.17 -2.27 28.85
CA THR A 201 -11.47 -3.52 28.13
C THR A 201 -11.63 -3.26 26.64
N ILE A 202 -10.92 -4.02 25.81
CA ILE A 202 -11.10 -4.00 24.35
C ILE A 202 -12.43 -4.69 24.03
N GLY A 203 -13.38 -3.92 23.47
CA GLY A 203 -14.71 -4.40 23.11
C GLY A 203 -14.77 -5.03 21.72
N ASN A 204 -15.98 -5.12 21.16
CA ASN A 204 -16.21 -5.59 19.79
C ASN A 204 -15.84 -4.49 18.79
N LEU A 205 -14.64 -4.57 18.23
CA LEU A 205 -14.09 -3.61 17.28
C LEU A 205 -14.28 -4.03 15.83
N ASP A 206 -14.51 -5.31 15.59
CA ASP A 206 -14.84 -5.83 14.28
C ASP A 206 -16.36 -5.85 14.00
N ALA A 207 -17.20 -5.29 14.88
CA ALA A 207 -18.64 -5.10 14.62
C ALA A 207 -18.99 -3.97 13.64
N SER A 208 -18.09 -3.03 13.37
CA SER A 208 -18.32 -1.89 12.48
C SER A 208 -17.11 -1.60 11.58
N PRO A 209 -17.33 -1.15 10.33
CA PRO A 209 -16.22 -0.90 9.41
C PRO A 209 -15.31 0.18 9.97
N SER A 210 -14.00 -0.08 10.00
CA SER A 210 -13.05 0.94 10.41
C SER A 210 -13.02 2.06 9.36
N SER A 211 -12.75 3.29 9.80
CA SER A 211 -12.61 4.45 8.92
C SER A 211 -11.30 4.45 8.11
N LEU A 212 -10.46 3.42 8.26
CA LEU A 212 -9.24 3.23 7.49
C LEU A 212 -9.61 2.76 6.08
N LEU A 213 -9.57 3.68 5.11
CA LEU A 213 -9.81 3.43 3.68
C LEU A 213 -8.92 2.27 3.19
N GLY A 214 -9.49 1.18 2.68
CA GLY A 214 -8.73 0.06 2.10
C GLY A 214 -8.99 -1.33 2.68
N SER A 215 -10.23 -1.62 3.09
CA SER A 215 -10.79 -2.96 3.33
C SER A 215 -10.13 -3.77 4.45
N THR A 216 -10.87 -4.10 5.51
CA THR A 216 -10.71 -5.42 6.17
C THR A 216 -10.55 -6.47 5.07
N LEU A 217 -9.68 -7.49 5.19
CA LEU A 217 -9.52 -8.53 4.15
C LEU A 217 -10.83 -9.28 3.78
N VAL A 218 -11.93 -8.97 4.49
CA VAL A 218 -13.30 -9.41 4.29
C VAL A 218 -14.24 -8.23 3.93
N ASP A 219 -13.75 -7.17 3.29
CA ASP A 219 -14.61 -6.08 2.80
C ASP A 219 -15.43 -6.61 1.62
N ARG A 220 -16.65 -7.07 1.95
CA ARG A 220 -17.65 -7.41 0.95
C ARG A 220 -18.00 -6.12 0.23
N ALA A 221 -17.43 -5.91 -0.95
CA ALA A 221 -17.54 -4.74 -1.82
C ALA A 221 -18.99 -4.28 -2.17
N GLN A 222 -20.02 -4.93 -1.64
CA GLN A 222 -21.42 -4.50 -1.75
C GLN A 222 -22.22 -4.51 -0.43
N THR A 223 -21.75 -5.08 0.69
CA THR A 223 -22.65 -5.36 1.84
C THR A 223 -22.21 -4.79 3.18
N VAL A 224 -20.99 -4.25 3.31
CA VAL A 224 -20.54 -3.48 4.49
C VAL A 224 -20.79 -4.18 5.85
N THR A 225 -21.03 -5.49 5.85
CA THR A 225 -21.43 -6.22 7.06
C THR A 225 -20.23 -6.98 7.56
N LEU A 226 -19.95 -6.78 8.84
CA LEU A 226 -18.98 -7.55 9.60
C LEU A 226 -19.69 -8.60 10.46
N ASP A 227 -18.91 -9.20 11.36
CA ASP A 227 -19.04 -10.57 11.81
C ASP A 227 -20.22 -10.87 12.75
N GLY A 228 -20.54 -12.15 12.82
CA GLY A 228 -21.60 -12.73 13.65
C GLY A 228 -23.02 -12.72 13.05
N PRO A 229 -23.88 -13.69 13.44
CA PRO A 229 -25.32 -13.60 13.22
C PRO A 229 -25.91 -12.41 14.02
N GLY A 230 -26.73 -11.59 13.36
CA GLY A 230 -27.43 -10.43 13.94
C GLY A 230 -26.98 -9.06 13.42
N SER A 231 -25.98 -8.99 12.53
CA SER A 231 -25.53 -7.73 11.95
C SER A 231 -26.51 -7.21 10.89
N SER A 232 -26.78 -5.90 10.90
CA SER A 232 -27.60 -5.24 9.87
C SER A 232 -26.88 -3.99 9.36
N SER A 233 -26.81 -3.81 8.05
CA SER A 233 -26.30 -2.58 7.44
C SER A 233 -27.36 -1.98 6.53
N THR A 234 -27.44 -0.65 6.49
CA THR A 234 -28.29 0.06 5.52
C THR A 234 -27.43 1.04 4.75
N THR A 235 -27.40 0.92 3.43
CA THR A 235 -26.59 1.74 2.52
C THR A 235 -27.51 2.63 1.68
N VAL A 236 -27.32 3.95 1.75
CA VAL A 236 -28.06 4.92 0.93
C VAL A 236 -27.14 5.46 -0.16
N THR A 237 -27.46 5.15 -1.42
CA THR A 237 -26.70 5.51 -2.62
C THR A 237 -27.45 6.52 -3.49
N PRO A 238 -26.94 7.75 -3.69
CA PRO A 238 -27.53 8.69 -4.63
C PRO A 238 -27.42 8.18 -6.07
N THR A 239 -28.53 8.13 -6.81
CA THR A 239 -28.61 7.58 -8.18
C THR A 239 -28.78 8.64 -9.26
N SER A 240 -29.41 9.78 -8.95
CA SER A 240 -29.52 10.93 -9.86
C SER A 240 -29.85 12.24 -9.15
N SER A 241 -29.48 13.38 -9.75
CA SER A 241 -29.91 14.73 -9.37
C SER A 241 -30.39 15.52 -10.59
N ASN A 242 -31.50 16.27 -10.48
CA ASN A 242 -32.03 17.17 -11.50
C ASN A 242 -32.47 18.51 -10.88
N SER A 243 -32.42 19.63 -11.63
CA SER A 243 -32.86 20.95 -11.16
C SER A 243 -33.71 21.68 -12.22
N GLU A 244 -34.79 22.35 -11.81
CA GLU A 244 -35.69 23.16 -12.67
C GLU A 244 -36.01 24.53 -12.04
N GLN A 245 -36.05 25.61 -12.82
CA GLN A 245 -36.37 26.98 -12.36
C GLN A 245 -37.54 27.64 -13.12
N LYS A 246 -38.43 28.34 -12.41
CA LYS A 246 -39.56 29.13 -12.97
C LYS A 246 -39.72 30.49 -12.29
N ILE A 247 -40.21 31.50 -13.02
CA ILE A 247 -40.62 32.79 -12.43
C ILE A 247 -42.13 32.82 -12.20
N CYS A 248 -42.52 33.41 -11.08
CA CYS A 248 -43.91 33.63 -10.68
C CYS A 248 -44.14 35.06 -10.22
N GLN A 249 -45.40 35.49 -10.19
CA GLN A 249 -45.79 36.87 -9.84
C GLN A 249 -46.94 36.88 -8.83
N GLY A 250 -46.94 37.88 -7.95
CA GLY A 250 -47.94 38.02 -6.89
C GLY A 250 -48.09 36.75 -6.06
N ASN A 251 -49.33 36.30 -5.88
CA ASN A 251 -49.64 35.07 -5.17
C ASN A 251 -49.95 33.89 -6.12
N ASN A 252 -49.45 33.93 -7.36
CA ASN A 252 -49.73 32.89 -8.34
C ASN A 252 -48.97 31.60 -8.04
N ASN A 253 -49.52 30.50 -8.53
CA ASN A 253 -48.99 29.16 -8.34
C ASN A 253 -48.04 28.76 -9.48
N VAL A 254 -46.92 28.13 -9.12
CA VAL A 254 -45.91 27.53 -10.00
C VAL A 254 -46.07 26.02 -9.97
N VAL A 255 -46.01 25.40 -11.16
CA VAL A 255 -45.97 23.95 -11.31
C VAL A 255 -44.72 23.60 -12.12
N PHE A 256 -43.85 22.74 -11.59
CA PHE A 256 -42.63 22.27 -12.27
C PHE A 256 -42.94 21.07 -13.19
N GLY A 257 -42.17 20.91 -14.27
CA GLY A 257 -42.48 20.00 -15.38
C GLY A 257 -41.94 18.57 -15.22
N ILE A 258 -40.84 18.36 -14.49
CA ILE A 258 -40.20 17.03 -14.38
C ILE A 258 -40.84 16.23 -13.22
N GLY A 259 -41.82 15.39 -13.51
CA GLY A 259 -42.36 14.36 -12.58
C GLY A 259 -43.19 14.87 -11.38
N ASN A 260 -43.31 16.18 -11.19
CA ASN A 260 -44.09 16.89 -10.16
C ASN A 260 -44.06 16.29 -8.72
N PRO A 261 -42.89 16.01 -8.11
CA PRO A 261 -42.86 15.49 -6.75
C PRO A 261 -43.03 16.59 -5.67
N GLY A 262 -42.62 17.85 -5.92
CA GLY A 262 -42.76 18.98 -4.99
C GLY A 262 -44.12 19.69 -5.02
N GLY A 263 -44.99 19.34 -5.98
CA GLY A 263 -46.35 19.87 -6.07
C GLY A 263 -46.44 21.33 -6.54
N THR A 264 -47.58 21.96 -6.26
CA THR A 264 -47.85 23.35 -6.64
C THR A 264 -47.28 24.32 -5.61
N VAL A 265 -46.38 25.21 -6.04
CA VAL A 265 -45.69 26.16 -5.16
C VAL A 265 -46.24 27.56 -5.36
N THR A 266 -46.74 28.19 -4.30
CA THR A 266 -47.23 29.57 -4.37
C THR A 266 -46.08 30.58 -4.32
N CYS A 267 -46.19 31.65 -5.12
CA CYS A 267 -45.17 32.67 -5.23
C CYS A 267 -45.09 33.61 -4.01
N SER A 268 -46.17 33.74 -3.25
CA SER A 268 -46.20 34.48 -1.97
C SER A 268 -45.63 35.90 -2.03
N CYS A 269 -45.71 36.56 -3.19
CA CYS A 269 -45.27 37.92 -3.41
C CYS A 269 -46.45 38.89 -3.38
N GLN A 270 -46.20 40.17 -3.10
CA GLN A 270 -47.26 41.18 -3.13
C GLN A 270 -47.85 41.30 -4.54
N PRO A 271 -49.10 41.81 -4.70
CA PRO A 271 -49.79 41.94 -5.99
C PRO A 271 -49.08 42.78 -7.09
N LYS A 272 -47.84 43.22 -6.84
CA LYS A 272 -46.99 43.95 -7.78
C LYS A 272 -45.54 43.47 -7.83
N GLU A 273 -45.26 42.26 -7.35
CA GLU A 273 -43.92 41.68 -7.24
C GLU A 273 -43.79 40.32 -7.96
N HIS A 274 -42.57 39.90 -8.30
CA HIS A 274 -42.22 38.60 -8.88
C HIS A 274 -41.07 37.90 -8.15
N ALA A 275 -40.97 36.58 -8.24
CA ALA A 275 -39.87 35.79 -7.67
C ALA A 275 -39.52 34.56 -8.51
N ILE A 276 -38.31 34.02 -8.31
CA ILE A 276 -37.85 32.76 -8.90
C ILE A 276 -38.11 31.62 -7.91
N ARG A 277 -38.57 30.48 -8.42
CA ARG A 277 -38.71 29.21 -7.70
C ARG A 277 -37.86 28.14 -8.38
N GLN A 278 -37.12 27.37 -7.59
CA GLN A 278 -36.28 26.27 -8.05
C GLN A 278 -36.72 24.96 -7.40
N GLU A 279 -36.78 23.88 -8.15
CA GLU A 279 -36.97 22.52 -7.63
C GLU A 279 -35.72 21.69 -7.93
N ASP A 280 -35.12 21.12 -6.88
CA ASP A 280 -34.01 20.17 -6.96
C ASP A 280 -34.54 18.78 -6.59
N ILE A 281 -34.42 17.81 -7.49
CA ILE A 281 -34.88 16.43 -7.29
C ILE A 281 -33.67 15.53 -7.08
N GLN A 282 -33.60 14.89 -5.91
CA GLN A 282 -32.58 13.87 -5.63
C GLN A 282 -33.22 12.48 -5.52
N THR A 283 -32.69 11.52 -6.28
CA THR A 283 -33.10 10.11 -6.19
C THR A 283 -32.02 9.32 -5.47
N ALA A 284 -32.39 8.56 -4.44
CA ALA A 284 -31.46 7.68 -3.71
C ALA A 284 -32.01 6.25 -3.60
N ARG A 285 -31.12 5.26 -3.71
CA ARG A 285 -31.40 3.84 -3.45
C ARG A 285 -30.94 3.50 -2.05
N THR A 286 -31.84 2.93 -1.24
CA THR A 286 -31.58 2.42 0.09
C THR A 286 -31.58 0.89 0.04
N ASP A 287 -30.41 0.29 0.24
CA ASP A 287 -30.21 -1.16 0.33
C ASP A 287 -30.06 -1.55 1.81
N VAL A 288 -30.84 -2.50 2.30
CA VAL A 288 -30.73 -3.06 3.66
C VAL A 288 -30.20 -4.48 3.58
N PHE A 289 -29.13 -4.74 4.32
CA PHE A 289 -28.51 -6.04 4.44
C PHE A 289 -28.67 -6.58 5.87
N ASN A 290 -29.02 -7.86 6.01
CA ASN A 290 -28.95 -8.59 7.27
C ASN A 290 -27.98 -9.75 7.12
N ASN A 291 -26.98 -9.85 8.01
CA ASN A 291 -25.89 -10.83 7.94
C ASN A 291 -25.23 -10.89 6.55
N GLY A 292 -25.11 -9.75 5.86
CA GLY A 292 -24.59 -9.69 4.49
C GLY A 292 -25.55 -10.09 3.38
N VAL A 293 -26.82 -10.37 3.67
CA VAL A 293 -27.85 -10.68 2.67
C VAL A 293 -28.69 -9.44 2.41
N LEU A 294 -28.82 -9.02 1.15
CA LEU A 294 -29.76 -7.97 0.76
C LEU A 294 -31.19 -8.43 1.08
N VAL A 295 -31.80 -7.84 2.11
CA VAL A 295 -33.17 -8.14 2.53
C VAL A 295 -34.18 -7.17 1.95
N SER A 296 -33.75 -5.95 1.61
CA SER A 296 -34.59 -4.99 0.89
C SER A 296 -33.75 -4.01 0.08
N SER A 297 -34.30 -3.55 -1.05
CA SER A 297 -33.75 -2.45 -1.84
C SER A 297 -34.92 -1.56 -2.25
N THR A 298 -34.88 -0.30 -1.83
CA THR A 298 -35.95 0.68 -2.07
C THR A 298 -35.37 1.93 -2.69
N THR A 299 -36.08 2.55 -3.63
CA THR A 299 -35.63 3.81 -4.26
C THR A 299 -36.62 4.91 -3.89
N ALA A 300 -36.11 6.02 -3.38
CA ALA A 300 -36.91 7.18 -3.00
C ALA A 300 -36.43 8.44 -3.71
N THR A 301 -37.37 9.24 -4.18
CA THR A 301 -37.15 10.56 -4.79
C THR A 301 -37.55 11.62 -3.78
N ASN A 302 -36.64 12.52 -3.43
CA ASN A 302 -36.92 13.62 -2.51
C ASN A 302 -36.81 14.96 -3.25
N PRO A 303 -37.93 15.65 -3.51
CA PRO A 303 -37.93 16.99 -4.07
C PRO A 303 -37.60 18.02 -2.98
N VAL A 304 -36.67 18.92 -3.26
CA VAL A 304 -36.42 20.10 -2.43
C VAL A 304 -36.69 21.33 -3.27
N VAL A 305 -37.73 22.08 -2.91
CA VAL A 305 -38.01 23.38 -3.54
C VAL A 305 -37.26 24.47 -2.78
N THR A 306 -36.40 25.20 -3.47
CA THR A 306 -35.70 26.37 -2.94
C THR A 306 -36.16 27.66 -3.60
N THR A 307 -35.93 28.79 -2.92
CA THR A 307 -36.21 30.13 -3.43
C THR A 307 -34.89 30.89 -3.58
N PRO A 308 -34.22 30.81 -4.75
CA PRO A 308 -32.91 31.44 -4.94
C PRO A 308 -32.93 32.97 -4.84
N GLY A 309 -34.11 33.61 -4.93
CA GLY A 309 -34.31 35.04 -4.74
C GLY A 309 -35.70 35.39 -4.19
N GLY A 310 -35.77 36.46 -3.38
CA GLY A 310 -37.02 36.99 -2.81
C GLY A 310 -37.85 37.82 -3.80
N CYS A 311 -39.02 38.27 -3.36
CA CYS A 311 -39.95 39.06 -4.18
C CYS A 311 -39.36 40.42 -4.61
N GLN A 312 -39.49 40.77 -5.89
CA GLN A 312 -38.98 42.00 -6.53
C GLN A 312 -40.11 42.74 -7.24
N ALA A 313 -40.10 44.08 -7.27
CA ALA A 313 -41.16 44.88 -7.92
C ALA A 313 -41.22 44.73 -9.45
N ALA A 314 -42.43 44.65 -10.01
CA ALA A 314 -42.75 44.62 -11.45
C ALA A 314 -43.35 45.96 -11.94
N ASN A 315 -43.43 46.24 -13.25
CA ASN A 315 -44.03 47.48 -13.79
C ASN A 315 -45.53 47.29 -14.15
N TRP A 316 -46.46 48.20 -13.78
CA TRP A 316 -47.94 47.98 -13.92
C TRP A 316 -48.77 49.18 -14.46
N THR A 317 -49.94 48.93 -15.08
CA THR A 317 -50.97 49.92 -15.54
C THR A 317 -52.43 49.50 -15.20
N GLN A 318 -53.38 50.43 -14.98
CA GLN A 318 -54.81 50.19 -14.60
C GLN A 318 -55.83 51.03 -15.42
N ALA A 319 -57.02 50.48 -15.76
CA ALA A 319 -58.13 51.16 -16.45
C ALA A 319 -59.54 50.83 -15.91
N ASP A 320 -60.44 51.82 -15.72
CA ASP A 320 -61.78 51.68 -15.13
C ASP A 320 -62.93 52.15 -16.09
N THR A 321 -64.06 51.41 -16.21
CA THR A 321 -65.19 51.69 -17.15
C THR A 321 -66.60 51.50 -16.51
N PRO A 322 -67.49 52.53 -16.46
CA PRO A 322 -68.87 52.43 -15.90
C PRO A 322 -69.89 51.64 -16.75
N GLN A 323 -70.92 51.03 -16.12
CA GLN A 323 -72.00 50.20 -16.70
C GLN A 323 -73.32 50.30 -15.90
N THR A 324 -74.50 50.14 -16.53
CA THR A 324 -75.84 50.06 -15.85
C THR A 324 -76.56 48.75 -16.21
N VAL A 325 -77.16 48.07 -15.23
CA VAL A 325 -77.66 46.68 -15.29
C VAL A 325 -79.10 46.55 -14.74
N GLN A 326 -79.98 45.76 -15.39
CA GLN A 326 -81.40 45.53 -14.98
C GLN A 326 -81.81 44.04 -14.85
N GLN A 327 -82.72 43.72 -13.92
CA GLN A 327 -83.29 42.37 -13.70
C GLN A 327 -84.78 42.40 -13.30
N ASP A 328 -85.62 41.56 -13.91
CA ASP A 328 -87.06 41.48 -13.66
C ASP A 328 -87.48 40.13 -13.05
N LYS A 329 -88.44 40.14 -12.11
CA LYS A 329 -89.01 38.94 -11.46
C LYS A 329 -90.53 39.06 -11.32
N LEU A 330 -91.27 38.00 -11.67
CA LEU A 330 -92.72 37.90 -11.40
C LEU A 330 -92.97 37.34 -10.00
N CYS A 331 -93.84 38.01 -9.28
CA CYS A 331 -94.25 37.74 -7.91
C CYS A 331 -95.74 37.38 -7.90
N VAL A 332 -96.14 36.35 -7.14
CA VAL A 332 -97.54 35.91 -7.00
C VAL A 332 -97.85 35.80 -5.53
N ASP A 333 -98.88 36.49 -5.03
CA ASP A 333 -99.22 36.39 -3.60
C ASP A 333 -100.13 35.20 -3.28
N SER A 334 -99.59 34.26 -2.51
CA SER A 334 -100.32 33.16 -1.89
C SER A 334 -100.47 33.32 -0.37
N GLY A 335 -100.34 34.54 0.14
CA GLY A 335 -100.60 34.89 1.55
C GLY A 335 -99.37 35.28 2.37
N SER A 336 -98.16 35.45 1.78
CA SER A 336 -96.90 35.93 2.42
C SER A 336 -95.66 35.96 1.47
N SER A 337 -95.80 35.76 0.15
CA SER A 337 -94.66 35.48 -0.73
C SER A 337 -93.82 36.71 -1.10
N SER A 338 -92.54 36.49 -1.43
CA SER A 338 -91.58 37.50 -1.92
C SER A 338 -90.67 36.91 -3.02
N VAL A 339 -90.04 37.77 -3.83
CA VAL A 339 -89.05 37.37 -4.85
C VAL A 339 -87.66 37.89 -4.49
N ALA A 340 -86.65 37.05 -4.71
CA ALA A 340 -85.23 37.39 -4.55
C ALA A 340 -84.59 37.79 -5.89
N PHE A 341 -83.76 38.83 -5.87
CA PHE A 341 -82.91 39.26 -6.98
C PHE A 341 -81.50 38.66 -6.86
N ALA A 342 -80.73 38.67 -7.94
CA ALA A 342 -79.40 38.06 -7.98
C ALA A 342 -78.39 38.70 -7.01
N ASP A 343 -78.64 39.94 -6.57
CA ASP A 343 -77.86 40.60 -5.53
C ASP A 343 -78.26 40.21 -4.09
N GLY A 344 -79.17 39.24 -3.94
CA GLY A 344 -79.65 38.71 -2.67
C GLY A 344 -80.77 39.52 -2.02
N THR A 345 -81.16 40.67 -2.58
CA THR A 345 -82.27 41.47 -2.05
C THR A 345 -83.63 40.82 -2.35
N THR A 346 -84.59 40.96 -1.42
CA THR A 346 -85.94 40.41 -1.57
C THR A 346 -87.02 41.49 -1.56
N LYS A 347 -88.08 41.31 -2.36
CA LYS A 347 -89.25 42.20 -2.39
C LYS A 347 -90.55 41.42 -2.27
N SER A 348 -91.45 41.90 -1.41
CA SER A 348 -92.73 41.27 -1.09
C SER A 348 -93.72 41.38 -2.26
N CYS A 349 -94.55 40.34 -2.45
CA CYS A 349 -95.64 40.34 -3.42
C CYS A 349 -96.89 41.10 -2.90
N SER A 350 -97.01 41.31 -1.59
CA SER A 350 -98.13 42.04 -0.96
C SER A 350 -98.13 43.54 -1.34
N PRO A 351 -99.29 44.19 -1.57
CA PRO A 351 -100.65 43.78 -1.17
C PRO A 351 -101.48 43.17 -2.31
N CYS A 352 -100.86 42.69 -3.38
CA CYS A 352 -101.55 41.72 -4.23
C CYS A 352 -101.97 40.55 -3.35
N SER A 353 -103.22 40.12 -3.41
CA SER A 353 -103.76 39.07 -2.56
C SER A 353 -104.64 38.13 -3.38
N ASN A 354 -105.02 36.98 -2.81
CA ASN A 354 -105.85 35.97 -3.47
C ASN A 354 -105.24 35.42 -4.77
N GLY A 355 -103.95 35.07 -4.77
CA GLY A 355 -103.29 34.40 -5.90
C GLY A 355 -102.97 35.30 -7.10
N ARG A 356 -102.91 36.63 -6.89
CA ARG A 356 -102.68 37.63 -7.95
C ARG A 356 -101.20 37.94 -8.17
N TYR A 357 -100.88 38.43 -9.37
CA TYR A 357 -99.53 38.56 -9.92
C TYR A 357 -99.09 40.03 -10.08
N VAL A 358 -97.81 40.31 -9.85
CA VAL A 358 -97.10 41.58 -10.14
C VAL A 358 -95.65 41.30 -10.55
N ILE A 359 -95.10 42.04 -11.51
CA ILE A 359 -93.69 41.98 -11.89
C ILE A 359 -92.92 43.08 -11.16
N ILE A 360 -91.76 42.75 -10.61
CA ILE A 360 -90.86 43.67 -9.93
C ILE A 360 -89.53 43.73 -10.72
N ARG A 361 -89.12 44.93 -11.14
CA ARG A 361 -87.86 45.22 -11.84
C ARG A 361 -86.86 45.91 -10.93
N GLN A 362 -85.62 45.43 -10.90
CA GLN A 362 -84.47 46.02 -10.23
C GLN A 362 -83.50 46.65 -11.25
N THR A 363 -83.01 47.87 -11.00
CA THR A 363 -81.98 48.56 -11.81
C THR A 363 -80.78 49.00 -10.95
N LYS A 364 -79.53 48.84 -11.44
CA LYS A 364 -78.27 49.18 -10.75
C LYS A 364 -77.18 49.74 -11.68
N THR A 365 -76.25 50.55 -11.16
CA THR A 365 -75.04 51.03 -11.88
C THR A 365 -73.77 50.42 -11.26
N GLN A 366 -72.71 50.16 -12.02
CA GLN A 366 -71.43 49.53 -11.58
C GLN A 366 -70.23 49.96 -12.45
N THR A 367 -68.98 49.77 -12.01
CA THR A 367 -67.73 50.06 -12.76
C THR A 367 -66.85 48.82 -12.89
N ASN A 368 -66.22 48.58 -14.06
CA ASN A 368 -65.28 47.49 -14.32
C ASN A 368 -63.82 47.98 -14.43
N THR A 369 -62.89 47.31 -13.75
CA THR A 369 -61.47 47.70 -13.58
C THR A 369 -60.53 46.61 -14.12
N VAL A 370 -59.54 46.96 -14.95
CA VAL A 370 -58.51 46.04 -15.53
C VAL A 370 -57.09 46.50 -15.17
N ILE A 371 -56.20 45.57 -14.77
CA ILE A 371 -54.77 45.82 -14.45
C ILE A 371 -53.85 44.95 -15.33
N THR A 372 -52.72 45.51 -15.80
CA THR A 372 -51.68 44.86 -16.63
C THR A 372 -50.28 45.05 -16.01
N ALA A 373 -49.40 44.04 -16.07
CA ALA A 373 -48.05 44.00 -15.49
C ALA A 373 -47.00 43.50 -16.49
N ASP A 374 -45.90 44.23 -16.68
CA ASP A 374 -44.81 43.89 -17.62
C ASP A 374 -45.32 43.40 -19.00
N GLY A 375 -46.45 43.96 -19.46
CA GLY A 375 -47.11 43.64 -20.73
C GLY A 375 -48.21 42.55 -20.69
N VAL A 376 -48.53 41.95 -19.54
CA VAL A 376 -49.52 40.86 -19.39
C VAL A 376 -50.70 41.28 -18.49
N GLN A 377 -51.94 41.00 -18.88
CA GLN A 377 -53.13 41.34 -18.06
C GLN A 377 -53.20 40.44 -16.82
N THR A 378 -53.32 41.05 -15.65
CA THR A 378 -53.21 40.37 -14.35
C THR A 378 -54.48 40.46 -13.50
N GLN A 379 -55.40 41.38 -13.77
CA GLN A 379 -56.69 41.48 -13.07
C GLN A 379 -57.82 42.09 -13.94
N ASN A 380 -59.06 41.67 -13.70
CA ASN A 380 -60.31 42.27 -14.25
C ASN A 380 -61.44 42.11 -13.21
N SER A 381 -62.02 43.20 -12.68
CA SER A 381 -62.96 43.17 -11.55
C SER A 381 -64.06 44.24 -11.62
N ILE A 382 -65.28 43.92 -11.14
CA ILE A 382 -66.46 44.79 -11.19
C ILE A 382 -66.87 45.27 -9.78
N THR A 383 -67.12 46.57 -9.62
CA THR A 383 -67.55 47.21 -8.37
C THR A 383 -68.92 47.90 -8.52
N PRO A 384 -69.97 47.54 -7.74
CA PRO A 384 -71.29 48.16 -7.86
C PRO A 384 -71.40 49.56 -7.23
N ILE A 385 -72.21 50.46 -7.80
CA ILE A 385 -72.41 51.85 -7.37
C ILE A 385 -73.90 52.13 -7.11
N GLY A 386 -74.24 52.45 -5.86
CA GLY A 386 -75.58 52.94 -5.45
C GLY A 386 -76.59 51.86 -5.04
N THR A 387 -77.69 52.31 -4.42
CA THR A 387 -78.80 51.46 -3.96
C THR A 387 -79.71 51.07 -5.13
N PRO A 388 -80.13 49.80 -5.27
CA PRO A 388 -80.98 49.38 -6.38
C PRO A 388 -82.36 50.07 -6.33
N ALA A 389 -82.85 50.51 -7.50
CA ALA A 389 -84.20 51.06 -7.66
C ALA A 389 -85.18 49.97 -8.09
N TYR A 390 -86.40 49.98 -7.54
CA TYR A 390 -87.45 48.99 -7.83
C TYR A 390 -88.68 49.63 -8.44
N THR A 391 -89.23 48.99 -9.46
CA THR A 391 -90.49 49.38 -10.10
C THR A 391 -91.38 48.16 -10.35
N TYR A 392 -92.69 48.37 -10.46
CA TYR A 392 -93.71 47.33 -10.45
C TYR A 392 -94.60 47.43 -11.69
N SER A 393 -95.04 46.30 -12.23
CA SER A 393 -95.92 46.23 -13.40
C SER A 393 -96.96 45.11 -13.27
N THR A 394 -98.17 45.35 -13.76
CA THR A 394 -99.25 44.34 -13.83
C THR A 394 -99.51 43.82 -15.24
N ASP A 395 -98.89 44.44 -16.25
CA ASP A 395 -98.99 44.05 -17.67
C ASP A 395 -97.66 43.59 -18.27
N GLY A 396 -96.54 43.82 -17.58
CA GLY A 396 -95.18 43.49 -18.03
C GLY A 396 -94.54 44.53 -18.96
N THR A 397 -95.26 45.59 -19.33
CA THR A 397 -94.79 46.63 -20.26
C THR A 397 -94.66 48.00 -19.61
N ASN A 398 -95.55 48.34 -18.68
CA ASN A 398 -95.56 49.63 -17.99
C ASN A 398 -95.16 49.45 -16.53
N PHE A 399 -94.02 50.05 -16.14
CA PHE A 399 -93.46 49.94 -14.79
C PHE A 399 -93.64 51.25 -14.02
N SER A 400 -94.16 51.15 -12.79
CA SER A 400 -94.41 52.28 -11.89
C SER A 400 -93.61 52.15 -10.60
N GLY A 401 -93.35 53.26 -9.90
CA GLY A 401 -92.67 53.24 -8.60
C GLY A 401 -93.52 52.70 -7.44
N THR A 402 -94.83 52.54 -7.62
CA THR A 402 -95.76 52.13 -6.56
C THR A 402 -96.33 50.74 -6.84
N GLN A 403 -96.35 49.87 -5.83
CA GLN A 403 -96.86 48.51 -5.96
C GLN A 403 -98.40 48.50 -5.89
N PRO A 404 -99.10 47.90 -6.88
CA PRO A 404 -100.55 47.78 -6.87
C PRO A 404 -101.05 46.82 -5.79
N SER A 405 -102.32 46.95 -5.38
CA SER A 405 -102.93 46.18 -4.29
C SER A 405 -104.25 45.52 -4.69
N GLY A 406 -104.58 44.39 -4.04
CA GLY A 406 -105.86 43.72 -4.16
C GLY A 406 -106.30 43.46 -5.61
N SER A 407 -107.45 44.01 -6.00
CA SER A 407 -108.03 43.79 -7.33
C SER A 407 -107.28 44.48 -8.48
N ALA A 408 -106.37 45.41 -8.20
CA ALA A 408 -105.53 46.06 -9.22
C ALA A 408 -104.36 45.19 -9.68
N CYS A 409 -104.02 44.15 -8.92
CA CYS A 409 -103.03 43.16 -9.34
C CYS A 409 -103.62 42.18 -10.36
N SER A 410 -102.78 41.67 -11.26
CA SER A 410 -103.25 40.80 -12.32
C SER A 410 -103.84 39.50 -11.75
N SER A 411 -105.05 39.14 -12.17
CA SER A 411 -105.72 37.89 -11.78
C SER A 411 -105.22 36.65 -12.53
N SER A 412 -104.35 36.83 -13.52
CA SER A 412 -103.74 35.76 -14.31
C SER A 412 -102.23 35.95 -14.43
N SER A 413 -101.49 34.85 -14.60
CA SER A 413 -100.03 34.92 -14.68
C SER A 413 -99.59 35.76 -15.88
N ILE A 414 -98.79 36.78 -15.62
CA ILE A 414 -98.29 37.68 -16.67
C ILE A 414 -97.13 36.98 -17.36
N ALA A 415 -97.21 36.80 -18.68
CA ALA A 415 -96.11 36.29 -19.47
C ALA A 415 -94.98 37.32 -19.46
N ILE A 416 -93.90 36.99 -18.77
CA ILE A 416 -92.68 37.79 -18.73
C ILE A 416 -91.77 37.23 -19.81
N THR A 417 -91.28 38.07 -20.72
CA THR A 417 -90.05 37.74 -21.45
C THR A 417 -88.92 37.83 -20.44
N LEU A 418 -88.74 36.79 -19.62
CA LEU A 418 -87.66 36.72 -18.65
C LEU A 418 -86.35 36.85 -19.40
N SER A 419 -85.62 37.93 -19.18
CA SER A 419 -84.16 37.91 -19.30
C SER A 419 -83.65 37.31 -18.00
N PRO A 420 -83.21 36.03 -17.95
CA PRO A 420 -82.90 35.37 -16.68
C PRO A 420 -81.61 35.89 -16.03
N ASN A 421 -80.84 36.75 -16.72
CA ASN A 421 -79.59 37.32 -16.22
C ASN A 421 -79.57 38.86 -16.32
N PRO A 422 -78.81 39.53 -15.43
CA PRO A 422 -78.66 40.98 -15.45
C PRO A 422 -78.03 41.41 -16.78
N LYS A 423 -78.73 42.25 -17.56
CA LYS A 423 -78.23 42.80 -18.84
C LYS A 423 -77.93 44.28 -18.71
N THR A 424 -76.96 44.77 -19.47
CA THR A 424 -76.75 46.21 -19.62
C THR A 424 -77.84 46.83 -20.51
N THR A 425 -78.07 48.15 -20.46
CA THR A 425 -79.12 48.82 -21.26
C THR A 425 -79.04 48.55 -22.77
N ASN A 426 -77.89 48.08 -23.26
CA ASN A 426 -77.64 47.75 -24.66
C ASN A 426 -77.73 46.24 -24.95
N ASN A 427 -78.34 45.46 -24.05
CA ASN A 427 -78.59 44.03 -24.21
C ASN A 427 -77.33 43.13 -24.23
N THR A 428 -76.16 43.61 -23.83
CA THR A 428 -74.91 42.84 -23.78
C THR A 428 -74.81 42.01 -22.49
N PRO A 429 -74.46 40.70 -22.55
CA PRO A 429 -74.21 39.89 -21.37
C PRO A 429 -72.96 40.37 -20.61
N VAL A 430 -73.03 40.47 -19.27
CA VAL A 430 -71.86 40.78 -18.44
C VAL A 430 -71.10 39.48 -18.15
N LEU A 431 -69.95 39.26 -18.81
CA LEU A 431 -69.06 38.11 -18.58
C LEU A 431 -68.13 38.40 -17.39
N ASN A 432 -68.25 37.60 -16.32
CA ASN A 432 -67.35 37.62 -15.17
C ASN A 432 -66.22 36.60 -15.40
N THR A 433 -65.04 37.04 -15.87
CA THR A 433 -63.86 36.17 -15.99
C THR A 433 -62.66 36.82 -15.29
N SER A 434 -62.39 36.37 -14.07
CA SER A 434 -61.14 36.63 -13.35
C SER A 434 -60.05 35.71 -13.91
N GLY A 435 -59.34 36.13 -14.96
CA GLY A 435 -58.19 35.39 -15.50
C GLY A 435 -56.93 35.65 -14.67
N SER A 436 -56.38 34.62 -14.02
CA SER A 436 -55.02 34.63 -13.43
C SER A 436 -54.00 34.29 -14.53
N GLY A 437 -53.01 35.15 -14.77
CA GLY A 437 -51.97 34.95 -15.80
C GLY A 437 -51.08 33.71 -15.57
N THR A 438 -50.64 33.09 -16.67
CA THR A 438 -49.73 31.92 -16.71
C THR A 438 -48.26 32.31 -16.50
N ALA A 439 -47.52 31.52 -15.72
CA ALA A 439 -46.09 31.74 -15.41
C ALA A 439 -45.17 31.51 -16.64
N LEU A 440 -44.12 32.34 -16.79
CA LEU A 440 -43.11 32.21 -17.85
C LEU A 440 -41.95 31.28 -17.40
N THR A 441 -41.53 30.36 -18.27
CA THR A 441 -40.40 29.44 -18.01
C THR A 441 -39.10 30.09 -18.50
N LEU A 442 -38.08 30.22 -17.64
CA LEU A 442 -36.81 30.86 -18.01
C LEU A 442 -35.69 29.88 -18.40
N TRP A 443 -35.74 28.62 -17.95
CA TRP A 443 -34.75 27.63 -18.36
C TRP A 443 -35.30 26.21 -18.35
N SER A 444 -35.21 25.53 -19.50
CA SER A 444 -35.56 24.11 -19.70
C SER A 444 -34.93 23.61 -21.02
N PRO A 445 -34.05 22.58 -21.06
CA PRO A 445 -33.23 21.99 -19.99
C PRO A 445 -31.69 21.99 -20.27
N ASN A 446 -30.83 22.11 -19.24
CA ASN A 446 -29.55 21.36 -19.00
C ASN A 446 -28.74 22.00 -17.84
N PRO A 447 -27.85 21.29 -17.09
CA PRO A 447 -27.15 20.04 -17.38
C PRO A 447 -27.55 18.85 -16.49
N GLN A 448 -27.82 17.71 -17.11
CA GLN A 448 -27.75 16.42 -16.42
C GLN A 448 -26.29 16.00 -16.31
N THR A 449 -25.69 16.04 -15.12
CA THR A 449 -24.67 15.10 -14.62
C THR A 449 -24.07 15.58 -13.29
N THR A 450 -24.17 14.75 -12.24
CA THR A 450 -23.02 14.08 -11.60
C THR A 450 -23.51 12.94 -10.69
N THR A 451 -23.16 11.70 -11.05
CA THR A 451 -23.17 10.56 -10.14
C THR A 451 -21.99 10.75 -9.18
N GLY A 452 -22.25 10.93 -7.88
CA GLY A 452 -21.19 11.11 -6.90
C GLY A 452 -21.66 11.85 -5.64
N GLY A 453 -22.66 11.31 -4.94
CA GLY A 453 -22.98 11.76 -3.59
C GLY A 453 -22.49 10.77 -2.54
N THR A 454 -22.19 11.25 -1.34
CA THR A 454 -21.72 10.46 -0.20
C THR A 454 -22.67 9.31 0.09
N VAL A 455 -22.13 8.08 0.09
CA VAL A 455 -22.86 6.89 0.52
C VAL A 455 -22.94 6.91 2.05
N THR A 456 -24.14 7.00 2.61
CA THR A 456 -24.33 6.91 4.07
C THR A 456 -24.65 5.46 4.43
N SER A 457 -23.87 4.88 5.34
CA SER A 457 -24.13 3.54 5.87
C SER A 457 -24.41 3.58 7.37
N THR A 458 -25.51 2.95 7.82
CA THR A 458 -25.80 2.73 9.24
C THR A 458 -25.64 1.25 9.60
N PHE A 459 -25.10 0.96 10.78
CA PHE A 459 -24.76 -0.39 11.23
C PHE A 459 -25.43 -0.73 12.55
N THR A 460 -25.95 -1.95 12.66
CA THR A 460 -26.31 -2.59 13.93
C THR A 460 -25.29 -3.69 14.22
N ALA A 461 -24.59 -3.56 15.34
CA ALA A 461 -23.48 -4.43 15.74
C ALA A 461 -23.95 -5.89 15.98
N GLY A 462 -23.31 -6.84 15.28
CA GLY A 462 -23.30 -8.28 15.59
C GLY A 462 -21.93 -8.73 16.10
N GLY A 463 -21.72 -10.03 16.31
CA GLY A 463 -20.40 -10.60 16.63
C GLY A 463 -20.10 -10.77 18.13
N THR A 464 -18.99 -11.44 18.44
CA THR A 464 -18.52 -11.68 19.82
C THR A 464 -17.51 -10.60 20.20
N ALA A 465 -17.69 -9.95 21.34
CA ALA A 465 -16.77 -8.95 21.85
C ALA A 465 -15.54 -9.56 22.55
N SER A 466 -14.46 -8.77 22.61
CA SER A 466 -13.26 -9.07 23.39
C SER A 466 -12.54 -10.35 22.92
N THR A 467 -12.62 -10.64 21.63
CA THR A 467 -11.99 -11.80 20.97
C THR A 467 -10.51 -11.55 20.70
N VAL A 468 -9.78 -12.57 20.23
CA VAL A 468 -8.39 -12.38 19.80
C VAL A 468 -8.35 -11.47 18.57
N ALA A 469 -9.37 -11.56 17.70
CA ALA A 469 -9.52 -10.73 16.51
C ALA A 469 -9.71 -9.24 16.84
N ASP A 470 -10.53 -8.93 17.85
CA ASP A 470 -10.70 -7.57 18.36
C ASP A 470 -9.37 -6.96 18.84
N VAL A 471 -8.58 -7.74 19.57
CA VAL A 471 -7.29 -7.30 20.10
C VAL A 471 -6.30 -7.04 18.97
N ALA A 472 -6.24 -7.93 17.97
CA ALA A 472 -5.40 -7.73 16.80
C ALA A 472 -5.80 -6.48 16.01
N LEU A 473 -7.11 -6.27 15.80
CA LEU A 473 -7.62 -5.09 15.13
C LEU A 473 -7.30 -3.81 15.90
N TYR A 474 -7.49 -3.80 17.22
CA TYR A 474 -7.17 -2.66 18.08
C TYR A 474 -5.73 -2.19 17.84
N TYR A 475 -4.74 -3.08 17.98
CA TYR A 475 -3.33 -2.69 17.87
C TYR A 475 -2.84 -2.47 16.44
N TYR A 476 -3.56 -2.97 15.42
CA TYR A 476 -3.29 -2.64 14.03
C TYR A 476 -3.76 -1.21 13.68
N GLN A 477 -4.96 -0.83 14.10
CA GLN A 477 -5.53 0.50 13.79
C GLN A 477 -5.15 1.60 14.79
N THR A 478 -4.53 1.24 15.92
CA THR A 478 -4.13 2.19 16.96
C THR A 478 -2.70 2.65 16.76
N LYS A 479 -2.52 3.97 16.74
CA LYS A 479 -1.21 4.62 16.77
C LYS A 479 -0.52 4.40 18.12
N LEU A 480 0.45 3.49 18.18
CA LEU A 480 1.04 3.01 19.44
C LEU A 480 1.90 4.05 20.20
N ARG A 481 2.35 5.11 19.52
CA ARG A 481 3.23 6.15 20.06
C ARG A 481 2.64 7.53 19.76
N GLY A 482 2.46 8.36 20.80
CA GLY A 482 2.10 9.78 20.70
C GLY A 482 0.81 10.08 19.95
N GLY A 483 -0.30 9.41 20.26
CA GLY A 483 -1.58 9.60 19.60
C GLY A 483 -2.79 9.35 20.52
N LYS A 484 -3.91 8.99 19.89
CA LYS A 484 -5.13 8.53 20.58
C LYS A 484 -5.63 7.24 19.97
N ASP A 485 -6.23 6.39 20.79
CA ASP A 485 -6.85 5.16 20.33
C ASP A 485 -8.31 5.38 19.87
N VAL A 486 -8.97 4.30 19.46
CA VAL A 486 -10.38 4.31 19.01
C VAL A 486 -11.38 4.73 20.09
N TYR A 487 -10.96 4.77 21.36
CA TYR A 487 -11.77 5.23 22.48
C TYR A 487 -11.49 6.67 22.87
N GLY A 488 -10.52 7.32 22.21
CA GLY A 488 -10.08 8.68 22.49
C GLY A 488 -9.05 8.79 23.63
N ASP A 489 -8.58 7.66 24.16
CA ASP A 489 -7.58 7.60 25.22
C ASP A 489 -6.17 7.82 24.63
N ALA A 490 -5.29 8.47 25.40
CA ALA A 490 -3.92 8.71 24.97
C ALA A 490 -3.14 7.38 24.83
N THR A 491 -2.38 7.25 23.76
CA THR A 491 -1.54 6.07 23.51
C THR A 491 -0.14 6.23 24.10
N GLY A 492 0.78 5.32 23.77
CA GLY A 492 2.14 5.27 24.33
C GLY A 492 2.94 6.56 24.20
N PRO A 493 4.06 6.68 24.93
CA PRO A 493 4.85 7.92 24.95
C PRO A 493 5.39 8.28 23.56
N GLN A 494 5.47 9.58 23.25
CA GLN A 494 6.05 10.08 22.00
C GLN A 494 7.55 9.75 21.87
N PHE A 495 8.27 9.75 22.99
CA PHE A 495 9.71 9.51 23.06
C PHE A 495 10.00 8.25 23.89
N GLY A 496 10.88 7.39 23.37
CA GLY A 496 11.28 6.14 24.04
C GLY A 496 12.65 6.24 24.73
N PRO A 497 12.88 5.50 25.82
CA PRO A 497 14.17 5.49 26.53
C PRO A 497 15.32 4.86 25.74
N ASN A 498 15.00 4.05 24.73
CA ASN A 498 15.97 3.28 23.92
C ASN A 498 16.25 3.89 22.55
N THR A 499 15.84 5.13 22.31
CA THR A 499 16.20 5.86 21.08
C THR A 499 17.68 6.27 21.12
N THR A 500 18.26 6.62 19.97
CA THR A 500 19.64 7.12 19.90
C THR A 500 19.65 8.49 19.22
N PRO A 501 19.87 9.60 19.97
CA PRO A 501 20.03 9.70 21.43
C PRO A 501 18.77 9.31 22.24
N PRO A 502 18.90 8.91 23.52
CA PRO A 502 17.76 8.50 24.36
C PRO A 502 16.73 9.61 24.59
N ASN A 503 15.44 9.27 24.49
CA ASN A 503 14.29 10.17 24.66
C ASN A 503 14.24 11.40 23.73
N THR A 504 14.95 11.37 22.59
CA THR A 504 14.98 12.51 21.65
C THR A 504 14.36 12.22 20.29
N VAL A 505 14.24 10.94 19.89
CA VAL A 505 13.64 10.57 18.62
C VAL A 505 12.13 10.49 18.79
N ASP A 506 11.39 11.28 18.02
CA ASP A 506 9.93 11.22 17.98
C ASP A 506 9.51 9.91 17.30
N LEU A 507 8.85 9.03 18.07
CA LEU A 507 8.35 7.74 17.60
C LEU A 507 6.89 7.81 17.09
N SER A 508 6.27 8.97 17.21
CA SER A 508 4.87 9.21 16.83
C SER A 508 4.71 9.70 15.39
N THR A 509 5.78 9.86 14.62
CA THR A 509 5.67 10.30 13.23
C THR A 509 5.14 9.20 12.31
N ASP A 510 4.42 9.60 11.27
CA ASP A 510 3.90 8.70 10.24
C ASP A 510 5.03 8.35 9.26
N SER A 511 5.92 7.46 9.69
CA SER A 511 7.18 7.14 9.01
C SER A 511 7.29 5.67 8.60
N ILE A 512 6.21 4.89 8.68
CA ILE A 512 6.16 3.56 8.07
C ILE A 512 5.84 3.74 6.59
N ASP A 513 6.74 3.28 5.72
CA ASP A 513 6.54 3.31 4.28
C ASP A 513 5.39 2.37 3.88
N VAL A 514 4.35 2.95 3.28
CA VAL A 514 3.17 2.25 2.80
C VAL A 514 3.19 2.21 1.27
N LYS A 515 3.16 1.01 0.70
CA LYS A 515 3.01 0.80 -0.75
C LYS A 515 1.53 0.82 -1.11
N SER A 516 1.17 1.41 -2.25
CA SER A 516 -0.21 1.32 -2.77
C SER A 516 -0.59 -0.16 -2.99
N GLY A 517 -1.76 -0.57 -2.50
CA GLY A 517 -2.21 -1.96 -2.52
C GLY A 517 -1.61 -2.85 -1.42
N ALA A 518 -0.86 -2.28 -0.47
CA ALA A 518 -0.28 -3.01 0.66
C ALA A 518 -1.35 -3.61 1.61
N LYS A 519 -1.11 -4.81 2.16
CA LYS A 519 -1.98 -5.48 3.15
C LYS A 519 -1.91 -4.76 4.50
N ASP A 520 -0.70 -4.37 4.87
CA ASP A 520 -0.42 -3.36 5.89
C ASP A 520 -0.23 -2.00 5.20
N PHE A 521 -1.18 -1.10 5.45
CA PHE A 521 -1.23 0.22 4.83
C PHE A 521 -1.28 1.36 5.86
N VAL A 522 -0.95 1.06 7.11
CA VAL A 522 -1.00 2.03 8.20
C VAL A 522 0.35 2.74 8.30
N PRO A 523 0.41 4.08 8.15
CA PRO A 523 1.69 4.80 8.06
C PRO A 523 2.34 5.10 9.40
N TYR A 524 1.68 4.77 10.52
CA TYR A 524 2.16 5.02 11.88
C TYR A 524 2.50 3.73 12.62
N GLN A 525 3.27 3.84 13.71
CA GLN A 525 3.60 2.71 14.59
C GLN A 525 2.35 1.92 15.02
N HIS A 526 2.28 0.66 14.58
CA HIS A 526 1.18 -0.28 14.84
C HIS A 526 1.75 -1.70 15.02
N MET A 527 0.90 -2.67 15.38
CA MET A 527 1.26 -4.08 15.53
C MET A 527 0.55 -4.94 14.48
N VAL A 528 1.33 -5.73 13.74
CA VAL A 528 0.84 -6.76 12.83
C VAL A 528 0.83 -8.12 13.52
N THR A 529 -0.24 -8.90 13.37
CA THR A 529 -0.45 -10.17 14.11
C THR A 529 -0.47 -11.37 13.17
N PHE A 530 0.44 -12.32 13.37
CA PHE A 530 0.46 -13.63 12.72
C PHE A 530 -0.05 -14.71 13.68
N GLY A 531 -0.79 -15.69 13.15
CA GLY A 531 -1.36 -16.78 13.93
C GLY A 531 -0.79 -18.15 13.54
N ILE A 532 -0.45 -18.98 14.52
CA ILE A 532 -0.07 -20.38 14.33
C ILE A 532 -0.96 -21.28 15.19
N GLY A 533 -1.86 -22.01 14.54
CA GLY A 533 -2.71 -23.01 15.18
C GLY A 533 -2.07 -24.41 15.14
N LEU A 534 -1.97 -25.07 16.30
CA LEU A 534 -1.43 -26.44 16.42
C LEU A 534 -2.53 -27.53 16.52
N ALA A 535 -3.76 -27.18 16.13
CA ALA A 535 -4.96 -28.01 16.12
C ALA A 535 -5.97 -27.50 15.09
N ASP A 536 -7.05 -28.25 14.87
CA ASP A 536 -8.15 -27.90 13.95
C ASP A 536 -9.21 -27.02 14.62
N GLY A 537 -9.65 -25.98 13.91
CA GLY A 537 -10.86 -25.21 14.21
C GLY A 537 -12.13 -25.87 13.64
N LEU A 538 -13.22 -25.12 13.57
CA LEU A 538 -14.41 -25.52 12.80
C LEU A 538 -14.18 -25.32 11.30
N MET A 539 -13.45 -24.27 10.92
CA MET A 539 -13.14 -24.01 9.52
C MET A 539 -12.03 -24.94 9.01
N ARG A 540 -12.16 -25.36 7.75
CA ARG A 540 -11.12 -26.09 7.03
C ARG A 540 -10.11 -25.10 6.49
N PHE A 541 -8.91 -25.14 7.05
CA PHE A 541 -7.79 -24.36 6.56
C PHE A 541 -7.28 -24.91 5.22
N GLU A 542 -6.90 -24.00 4.33
CA GLU A 542 -6.17 -24.30 3.10
C GLU A 542 -4.94 -23.41 2.99
N PRO A 543 -3.77 -23.95 2.57
CA PRO A 543 -2.61 -23.12 2.27
C PRO A 543 -2.94 -22.11 1.15
N GLY A 544 -2.63 -20.84 1.37
CA GLY A 544 -2.92 -19.77 0.40
C GLY A 544 -4.37 -19.25 0.42
N TYR A 545 -5.11 -19.47 1.51
CA TYR A 545 -6.50 -19.05 1.69
C TYR A 545 -6.81 -17.58 1.30
N GLU A 546 -5.83 -16.69 1.37
CA GLU A 546 -5.99 -15.25 1.09
C GLU A 546 -6.33 -14.97 -0.38
N THR A 547 -5.82 -15.82 -1.28
CA THR A 547 -5.98 -15.73 -2.74
C THR A 547 -6.85 -16.83 -3.32
N ALA A 548 -7.20 -17.85 -2.54
CA ALA A 548 -8.06 -18.94 -2.95
C ALA A 548 -9.45 -18.43 -3.38
N SER A 549 -9.95 -18.92 -4.52
CA SER A 549 -11.29 -18.57 -5.03
C SER A 549 -12.41 -19.46 -4.47
N THR A 550 -12.06 -20.52 -3.76
CA THR A 550 -12.95 -21.53 -3.15
C THR A 550 -12.44 -21.86 -1.77
N GLY A 551 -13.29 -22.41 -0.89
CA GLY A 551 -12.90 -22.80 0.47
C GLY A 551 -13.63 -22.00 1.54
N ASP A 552 -13.41 -22.34 2.80
CA ASP A 552 -14.19 -21.81 3.93
C ASP A 552 -13.96 -20.30 4.11
N PHE A 553 -12.71 -19.83 3.98
CA PHE A 553 -12.41 -18.40 4.03
C PHE A 553 -12.91 -17.65 2.79
N ALA A 554 -12.77 -18.23 1.60
CA ALA A 554 -13.32 -17.63 0.37
C ALA A 554 -14.86 -17.49 0.46
N ASN A 555 -15.54 -18.46 1.07
CA ASN A 555 -16.97 -18.41 1.31
C ASN A 555 -17.35 -17.27 2.27
N ILE A 556 -16.57 -17.02 3.33
CA ILE A 556 -16.77 -15.87 4.23
C ILE A 556 -16.52 -14.55 3.47
N LYS A 557 -15.39 -14.44 2.77
CA LYS A 557 -14.99 -13.28 1.96
C LYS A 557 -16.04 -12.89 0.93
N ASN A 558 -16.68 -13.87 0.31
CA ASN A 558 -17.71 -13.67 -0.71
C ASN A 558 -19.14 -13.64 -0.15
N GLY A 559 -19.34 -13.87 1.16
CA GLY A 559 -20.68 -13.95 1.77
C GLY A 559 -21.54 -15.07 1.18
N ALA A 560 -20.96 -16.24 0.91
CA ALA A 560 -21.64 -17.35 0.26
C ALA A 560 -22.86 -17.82 1.07
N LEU A 561 -24.01 -17.95 0.42
CA LEU A 561 -25.23 -18.44 1.05
C LEU A 561 -25.17 -19.97 1.26
N ASN A 562 -25.34 -20.40 2.51
CA ASN A 562 -25.30 -21.80 2.95
C ASN A 562 -24.02 -22.54 2.54
N GLY A 563 -22.92 -21.81 2.35
CA GLY A 563 -21.61 -22.38 2.00
C GLY A 563 -20.81 -22.91 3.19
N CYS A 564 -21.28 -22.67 4.42
CA CYS A 564 -20.57 -22.95 5.66
C CYS A 564 -21.42 -23.86 6.54
N PHE A 565 -20.90 -25.04 6.89
CA PHE A 565 -21.71 -26.05 7.59
C PHE A 565 -22.00 -25.69 9.06
N TRP A 566 -21.26 -24.73 9.65
CA TRP A 566 -21.44 -24.27 11.03
C TRP A 566 -22.46 -23.14 11.19
N THR A 567 -22.92 -22.52 10.09
CA THR A 567 -23.90 -21.43 10.15
C THR A 567 -24.92 -21.53 9.01
N ALA A 568 -26.20 -21.32 9.32
CA ALA A 568 -27.23 -21.21 8.30
C ALA A 568 -27.22 -19.80 7.68
N GLY A 569 -27.56 -19.67 6.39
CA GLY A 569 -27.56 -18.39 5.68
C GLY A 569 -26.17 -17.99 5.19
N SER A 570 -25.85 -16.70 5.20
CA SER A 570 -24.55 -16.20 4.74
C SER A 570 -23.41 -16.75 5.59
N CYS A 571 -22.37 -17.22 4.93
CA CYS A 571 -21.11 -17.62 5.55
C CYS A 571 -20.50 -16.49 6.38
N ASN A 572 -20.12 -16.82 7.61
CA ASN A 572 -19.50 -15.91 8.56
C ASN A 572 -18.51 -16.66 9.45
N TRP A 573 -17.63 -15.93 10.12
CA TRP A 573 -16.71 -16.52 11.10
C TRP A 573 -17.48 -17.26 12.19
N PRO A 574 -17.00 -18.44 12.62
CA PRO A 574 -17.56 -19.13 13.77
C PRO A 574 -17.52 -18.25 15.01
N ALA A 575 -18.63 -18.14 15.75
CA ALA A 575 -18.70 -17.33 16.95
C ALA A 575 -17.87 -17.98 18.08
N PRO A 576 -16.78 -17.34 18.56
CA PRO A 576 -15.94 -17.96 19.55
C PRO A 576 -16.52 -17.80 20.96
N ALA A 577 -16.22 -18.76 21.82
CA ALA A 577 -16.65 -18.81 23.22
C ALA A 577 -15.69 -19.68 24.03
N ASN A 578 -15.66 -19.52 25.37
CA ASN A 578 -14.77 -20.29 26.23
C ASN A 578 -14.83 -21.80 25.91
N ASP A 579 -13.66 -22.40 25.69
CA ASP A 579 -13.50 -23.85 25.49
C ASP A 579 -14.22 -24.42 24.24
N THR A 580 -14.34 -23.63 23.17
CA THR A 580 -14.97 -24.06 21.90
C THR A 580 -14.00 -24.10 20.71
N ASN A 581 -14.30 -24.96 19.72
CA ASN A 581 -13.50 -25.09 18.50
C ASN A 581 -13.34 -23.80 17.69
N ALA A 582 -14.35 -22.92 17.75
CA ALA A 582 -14.35 -21.61 17.10
C ALA A 582 -13.18 -20.70 17.54
N ASN A 583 -12.52 -21.00 18.66
CA ASN A 583 -11.42 -20.19 19.20
C ASN A 583 -10.14 -20.29 18.37
N LEU A 584 -9.94 -21.38 17.63
CA LEU A 584 -8.83 -21.47 16.66
C LEU A 584 -9.16 -20.72 15.37
N ASP A 585 -10.43 -20.66 15.00
CA ASP A 585 -10.90 -19.82 13.89
C ASP A 585 -10.79 -18.33 14.26
N ASP A 586 -10.99 -17.97 15.53
CA ASP A 586 -10.72 -16.62 16.06
C ASP A 586 -9.22 -16.25 16.01
N LEU A 587 -8.30 -17.22 16.19
CA LEU A 587 -6.87 -16.98 15.94
C LEU A 587 -6.58 -16.71 14.45
N TRP A 588 -7.27 -17.40 13.55
CA TRP A 588 -7.19 -17.12 12.12
C TRP A 588 -7.76 -15.73 11.83
N HIS A 589 -8.92 -15.42 12.39
CA HIS A 589 -9.56 -14.12 12.26
C HIS A 589 -8.66 -12.98 12.77
N ALA A 590 -7.94 -13.19 13.87
CA ALA A 590 -6.95 -12.25 14.39
C ALA A 590 -5.78 -12.00 13.44
N ALA A 591 -5.32 -13.01 12.71
CA ALA A 591 -4.30 -12.80 11.70
C ALA A 591 -4.81 -11.89 10.56
N VAL A 592 -6.06 -12.10 10.14
CA VAL A 592 -6.73 -11.33 9.09
C VAL A 592 -6.97 -9.88 9.53
N ASN A 593 -7.48 -9.67 10.74
CA ASN A 593 -7.73 -8.35 11.31
C ASN A 593 -6.45 -7.60 11.65
N GLY A 594 -5.42 -8.31 12.12
CA GLY A 594 -4.10 -7.76 12.41
C GLY A 594 -3.16 -7.72 11.21
N ARG A 595 -3.62 -7.97 9.98
CA ARG A 595 -2.83 -7.95 8.73
C ARG A 595 -1.59 -8.85 8.70
N GLY A 596 -1.57 -9.92 9.49
CA GLY A 596 -0.63 -11.02 9.29
C GLY A 596 -1.29 -12.20 8.60
N THR A 597 -0.64 -13.35 8.63
CA THR A 597 -1.12 -14.58 7.99
C THR A 597 -1.30 -15.67 9.03
N TYR A 598 -2.36 -16.46 8.87
CA TYR A 598 -2.61 -17.65 9.68
C TYR A 598 -1.96 -18.88 9.05
N TYR A 599 -1.30 -19.69 9.87
CA TYR A 599 -0.72 -20.96 9.49
C TYR A 599 -1.30 -22.07 10.36
N GLN A 600 -1.82 -23.11 9.72
CA GLN A 600 -2.20 -24.33 10.41
C GLN A 600 -1.05 -25.34 10.41
N ALA A 601 -0.64 -25.76 11.60
CA ALA A 601 0.56 -26.56 11.82
C ALA A 601 0.23 -27.87 12.55
N LEU A 602 -0.43 -28.77 11.83
CA LEU A 602 -0.83 -30.10 12.35
C LEU A 602 0.33 -31.11 12.37
N ASN A 603 1.46 -30.78 11.76
CA ASN A 603 2.66 -31.61 11.73
C ASN A 603 3.93 -30.74 11.75
N PRO A 604 5.10 -31.33 12.04
CA PRO A 604 6.34 -30.57 12.20
C PRO A 604 6.80 -29.84 10.94
N ASP A 605 6.57 -30.40 9.75
CA ASP A 605 6.97 -29.76 8.50
C ASP A 605 6.12 -28.55 8.19
N ALA A 606 4.80 -28.65 8.37
CA ALA A 606 3.88 -27.53 8.26
C ALA A 606 4.21 -26.43 9.27
N LEU A 607 4.57 -26.80 10.51
CA LEU A 607 5.00 -25.83 11.52
C LEU A 607 6.29 -25.10 11.12
N ARG A 608 7.31 -25.84 10.68
CA ARG A 608 8.58 -25.28 10.20
C ARG A 608 8.34 -24.35 9.01
N GLN A 609 7.56 -24.79 8.03
CA GLN A 609 7.23 -23.97 6.85
C GLN A 609 6.45 -22.72 7.22
N GLY A 610 5.44 -22.81 8.09
CA GLY A 610 4.65 -21.66 8.52
C GLY A 610 5.50 -20.63 9.29
N ILE A 611 6.37 -21.09 10.19
CA ILE A 611 7.31 -20.21 10.90
C ILE A 611 8.30 -19.57 9.93
N SER A 612 8.94 -20.37 9.06
CA SER A 612 9.89 -19.85 8.08
C SER A 612 9.22 -18.86 7.12
N ALA A 613 8.02 -19.15 6.61
CA ALA A 613 7.26 -18.25 5.75
C ALA A 613 6.88 -16.96 6.46
N ALA A 614 6.40 -17.04 7.71
CA ALA A 614 6.16 -15.86 8.54
C ALA A 614 7.43 -15.02 8.65
N LEU A 615 8.54 -15.57 9.16
CA LEU A 615 9.81 -14.83 9.32
C LEU A 615 10.37 -14.30 7.99
N THR A 616 10.20 -15.04 6.90
CA THR A 616 10.63 -14.62 5.56
C THR A 616 9.84 -13.40 5.08
N SER A 617 8.51 -13.42 5.24
CA SER A 617 7.64 -12.27 4.94
C SER A 617 7.94 -11.04 5.82
N LEU A 618 8.46 -11.26 7.03
CA LEU A 618 8.94 -10.18 7.91
C LEU A 618 10.30 -9.63 7.48
N SER A 619 11.10 -10.42 6.76
CA SER A 619 12.48 -10.09 6.35
C SER A 619 12.59 -9.55 4.92
N SER A 620 11.52 -9.57 4.12
CA SER A 620 11.47 -8.91 2.81
C SER A 620 11.33 -7.40 3.00
N VAL A 621 12.47 -6.74 3.21
CA VAL A 621 12.54 -5.28 3.28
C VAL A 621 13.04 -4.80 1.94
N VAL A 622 12.26 -3.95 1.28
CA VAL A 622 12.79 -3.06 0.24
C VAL A 622 13.54 -1.97 0.98
N ALA A 623 14.87 -2.04 0.96
CA ALA A 623 15.72 -1.03 1.56
C ALA A 623 16.17 -0.02 0.49
N ALA A 624 16.30 1.23 0.90
CA ALA A 624 17.00 2.23 0.09
C ALA A 624 18.49 1.84 0.01
N ALA A 625 19.06 1.92 -1.19
CA ALA A 625 20.48 1.74 -1.40
C ALA A 625 21.28 3.00 -1.05
N ALA A 626 22.58 3.02 -1.38
CA ALA A 626 23.45 4.18 -1.28
C ALA A 626 22.91 5.44 -1.99
N ALA A 627 23.51 6.60 -1.72
CA ALA A 627 23.00 7.89 -2.18
C ALA A 627 22.77 7.96 -3.71
N SER A 628 21.67 8.60 -4.10
CA SER A 628 21.26 8.80 -5.50
C SER A 628 22.17 9.73 -6.29
N ALA A 629 22.25 9.53 -7.60
CA ALA A 629 22.98 10.41 -8.53
C ALA A 629 22.05 11.48 -9.11
N THR A 630 22.53 12.72 -9.24
CA THR A 630 21.81 13.79 -9.93
C THR A 630 22.34 13.98 -11.36
N SER A 631 21.48 14.41 -12.28
CA SER A 631 21.86 14.68 -13.68
C SER A 631 22.73 15.93 -13.85
N SER A 632 22.70 16.83 -12.87
CA SER A 632 23.47 18.07 -12.86
C SER A 632 23.91 18.45 -11.43
N PRO A 633 25.11 19.05 -11.27
CA PRO A 633 25.50 19.72 -10.03
C PRO A 633 24.62 20.94 -9.71
N ASN A 634 24.02 21.56 -10.74
CA ASN A 634 23.07 22.65 -10.63
C ASN A 634 21.72 22.19 -11.21
N VAL A 635 20.78 21.81 -10.35
CA VAL A 635 19.45 21.35 -10.75
C VAL A 635 18.69 22.51 -11.40
N THR A 636 18.15 22.30 -12.60
CA THR A 636 17.34 23.30 -13.33
C THR A 636 16.01 22.71 -13.75
N GLN A 637 15.05 23.54 -14.16
CA GLN A 637 13.73 23.06 -14.62
C GLN A 637 13.79 22.14 -15.86
N THR A 638 14.89 22.18 -16.62
CA THR A 638 15.15 21.31 -17.77
C THR A 638 16.15 20.19 -17.49
N ASP A 639 16.79 20.18 -16.32
CA ASP A 639 17.85 19.25 -15.94
C ASP A 639 17.72 18.91 -14.45
N ASN A 640 16.71 18.10 -14.13
CA ASN A 640 16.28 17.75 -12.78
C ASN A 640 16.07 16.24 -12.58
N GLN A 641 16.80 15.40 -13.31
CA GLN A 641 16.70 13.95 -13.11
C GLN A 641 17.54 13.51 -11.91
N ILE A 642 17.01 12.54 -11.17
CA ILE A 642 17.70 11.84 -10.10
C ILE A 642 17.60 10.34 -10.37
N PHE A 643 18.73 9.64 -10.23
CA PHE A 643 18.84 8.19 -10.43
C PHE A 643 19.08 7.55 -9.08
N SER A 644 18.14 6.73 -8.65
CA SER A 644 18.12 6.11 -7.33
C SER A 644 18.14 4.59 -7.49
N THR A 645 18.64 3.91 -6.47
CA THR A 645 18.60 2.47 -6.41
C THR A 645 17.96 1.96 -5.12
N THR A 646 17.39 0.76 -5.19
CA THR A 646 16.83 0.03 -4.04
C THR A 646 17.22 -1.43 -4.14
N TYR A 647 17.10 -2.16 -3.04
CA TYR A 647 17.30 -3.61 -3.03
C TYR A 647 16.34 -4.31 -2.08
N GLU A 648 16.14 -5.61 -2.31
CA GLU A 648 15.34 -6.47 -1.44
C GLU A 648 16.22 -7.51 -0.76
N THR A 649 16.18 -7.59 0.57
CA THR A 649 17.06 -8.46 1.38
C THR A 649 16.76 -9.96 1.31
N ASN A 650 15.59 -10.34 0.78
CA ASN A 650 15.17 -11.74 0.73
C ASN A 650 15.57 -12.42 -0.58
N THR A 651 15.52 -11.68 -1.67
CA THR A 651 15.97 -12.11 -3.00
C THR A 651 17.37 -11.60 -3.31
N TRP A 652 17.85 -10.53 -2.67
CA TRP A 652 19.05 -9.81 -3.07
C TRP A 652 18.97 -9.34 -4.52
N SER A 653 17.79 -8.86 -4.89
CA SER A 653 17.55 -8.19 -6.17
C SER A 653 17.59 -6.69 -6.00
N GLY A 654 18.08 -5.99 -7.02
CA GLY A 654 18.13 -4.54 -7.05
C GLY A 654 17.15 -3.94 -8.06
N ASN A 655 16.90 -2.64 -7.90
CA ASN A 655 16.30 -1.80 -8.92
C ASN A 655 17.12 -0.52 -9.07
N LEU A 656 17.22 0.00 -10.29
CA LEU A 656 17.70 1.34 -10.63
C LEU A 656 16.57 2.05 -11.36
N PHE A 657 16.15 3.21 -10.88
CA PHE A 657 15.06 3.97 -11.49
C PHE A 657 15.39 5.45 -11.57
N ALA A 658 14.76 6.12 -12.52
CA ALA A 658 14.86 7.56 -12.70
C ALA A 658 13.60 8.27 -12.18
N GLN A 659 13.82 9.34 -11.44
CA GLN A 659 12.79 10.27 -10.96
C GLN A 659 13.18 11.69 -11.35
N THR A 660 12.30 12.64 -11.03
CA THR A 660 12.60 14.07 -11.14
C THR A 660 12.58 14.72 -9.76
N ILE A 661 13.39 15.76 -9.58
CA ILE A 661 13.35 16.64 -8.41
C ILE A 661 12.67 17.95 -8.80
N ASP A 662 11.80 18.48 -7.95
CA ASP A 662 11.26 19.83 -8.14
C ASP A 662 12.36 20.86 -7.81
N PRO A 663 12.82 21.67 -8.79
CA PRO A 663 13.89 22.64 -8.57
C PRO A 663 13.49 23.80 -7.63
N VAL A 664 12.19 24.00 -7.37
CA VAL A 664 11.70 25.08 -6.49
C VAL A 664 11.59 24.61 -5.05
N THR A 665 11.02 23.41 -4.83
CA THR A 665 10.75 22.88 -3.48
C THR A 665 11.84 21.94 -2.97
N GLY A 666 12.68 21.39 -3.85
CA GLY A 666 13.68 20.37 -3.53
C GLY A 666 13.07 18.98 -3.26
N ALA A 667 11.75 18.80 -3.47
CA ALA A 667 11.08 17.52 -3.26
C ALA A 667 11.30 16.58 -4.46
N VAL A 668 11.56 15.30 -4.17
CA VAL A 668 11.65 14.25 -5.20
C VAL A 668 10.24 13.82 -5.58
N ASN A 669 9.94 13.80 -6.88
CA ASN A 669 8.68 13.30 -7.41
C ASN A 669 8.66 11.76 -7.30
N PRO A 670 7.67 11.16 -6.63
CA PRO A 670 7.62 9.71 -6.46
C PRO A 670 7.41 8.93 -7.77
N SER A 671 6.94 9.58 -8.85
CA SER A 671 6.69 8.92 -10.14
C SER A 671 7.99 8.58 -10.87
N HIS A 672 8.15 7.30 -11.24
CA HIS A 672 9.30 6.81 -11.99
C HIS A 672 9.14 7.13 -13.48
N GLN A 673 10.19 7.69 -14.09
CA GLN A 673 10.27 7.88 -15.54
C GLN A 673 10.57 6.55 -16.26
N TRP A 674 11.40 5.73 -15.63
CA TRP A 674 11.71 4.37 -16.06
C TRP A 674 12.28 3.57 -14.89
N ASP A 675 12.14 2.24 -14.99
CA ASP A 675 12.67 1.24 -14.05
C ASP A 675 13.61 0.29 -14.82
N GLY A 676 14.88 0.26 -14.43
CA GLY A 676 15.95 -0.45 -15.11
C GLY A 676 15.82 -1.97 -15.00
N ASP A 677 15.33 -2.49 -13.87
CA ASP A 677 15.05 -3.91 -13.68
C ASP A 677 14.00 -4.43 -14.68
N GLN A 678 12.91 -3.69 -14.87
CA GLN A 678 11.84 -4.02 -15.82
C GLN A 678 12.33 -3.97 -17.27
N LYS A 679 13.16 -2.97 -17.61
CA LYS A 679 13.80 -2.90 -18.94
C LYS A 679 14.76 -4.07 -19.14
N LEU A 680 15.50 -4.46 -18.12
CA LEU A 680 16.42 -5.58 -18.18
C LEU A 680 15.70 -6.92 -18.38
N LEU A 681 14.58 -7.12 -17.69
CA LEU A 681 13.73 -8.31 -17.84
C LEU A 681 13.21 -8.48 -19.27
N SER A 682 12.97 -7.39 -20.01
CA SER A 682 12.58 -7.47 -21.42
C SER A 682 13.65 -8.05 -22.36
N ARG A 683 14.90 -8.19 -21.89
CA ARG A 683 16.04 -8.73 -22.65
C ARG A 683 16.30 -10.21 -22.38
N VAL A 684 15.60 -10.82 -21.44
CA VAL A 684 15.81 -12.20 -20.98
C VAL A 684 14.50 -12.98 -20.96
N SER A 685 14.59 -14.29 -21.14
CA SER A 685 13.44 -15.20 -21.09
C SER A 685 13.91 -16.63 -20.80
N ALA A 686 13.00 -17.59 -20.70
CA ALA A 686 13.36 -19.00 -20.66
C ALA A 686 13.96 -19.51 -21.99
N ALA A 687 13.70 -18.84 -23.12
CA ALA A 687 14.17 -19.25 -24.43
C ALA A 687 15.57 -18.72 -24.76
N SER A 688 15.90 -17.51 -24.30
CA SER A 688 17.18 -16.86 -24.61
C SER A 688 17.45 -15.64 -23.71
N ASP A 689 18.72 -15.23 -23.69
CA ASP A 689 19.22 -13.94 -23.20
C ASP A 689 19.79 -13.11 -24.37
N SER A 690 19.55 -11.80 -24.39
CA SER A 690 20.05 -10.86 -25.41
C SER A 690 20.95 -9.76 -24.83
N ARG A 691 21.36 -9.87 -23.56
CA ARG A 691 22.19 -8.86 -22.89
C ARG A 691 23.60 -8.80 -23.48
N ASN A 692 24.18 -7.61 -23.51
CA ASN A 692 25.57 -7.41 -23.93
C ASN A 692 26.48 -7.35 -22.70
N ILE A 693 26.90 -8.50 -22.20
CA ILE A 693 27.80 -8.60 -21.04
C ILE A 693 29.22 -8.85 -21.53
N LEU A 694 30.16 -8.04 -21.07
CA LEU A 694 31.56 -8.01 -21.47
C LEU A 694 32.44 -8.40 -20.28
N THR A 695 33.61 -8.96 -20.55
CA THR A 695 34.67 -9.20 -19.54
C THR A 695 36.03 -8.89 -20.16
N LEU A 696 37.07 -8.73 -19.33
CA LEU A 696 38.41 -8.42 -19.82
C LEU A 696 38.93 -9.53 -20.75
N ASP A 697 39.53 -9.11 -21.86
CA ASP A 697 40.32 -9.99 -22.72
C ASP A 697 41.82 -9.72 -22.49
N ASP A 698 42.47 -10.63 -21.77
CA ASP A 698 43.89 -10.56 -21.44
C ASP A 698 44.82 -11.01 -22.58
N THR A 699 44.27 -11.45 -23.72
CA THR A 699 45.06 -11.85 -24.90
C THR A 699 45.50 -10.66 -25.76
N GLY A 700 44.98 -9.46 -25.49
CA GLY A 700 45.46 -8.20 -26.06
C GLY A 700 44.95 -7.84 -27.46
N VAL A 701 43.94 -8.54 -27.98
CA VAL A 701 43.31 -8.24 -29.28
C VAL A 701 42.16 -7.23 -29.15
N GLY A 702 42.04 -6.32 -30.14
CA GLY A 702 40.87 -5.46 -30.31
C GLY A 702 40.61 -4.47 -29.16
N SER A 703 39.38 -4.47 -28.62
CA SER A 703 38.91 -3.57 -27.55
C SER A 703 39.42 -3.94 -26.14
N LYS A 704 40.23 -4.99 -26.00
CA LYS A 704 40.56 -5.65 -24.72
C LYS A 704 39.34 -6.14 -23.93
N LEU A 705 38.19 -6.29 -24.59
CA LEU A 705 36.97 -6.84 -24.03
C LEU A 705 36.48 -7.96 -24.94
N LYS A 706 35.98 -9.02 -24.32
CA LYS A 706 35.30 -10.13 -25.01
C LYS A 706 33.91 -10.33 -24.41
N PRO A 707 32.95 -10.89 -25.15
CA PRO A 707 31.65 -11.24 -24.58
C PRO A 707 31.82 -12.23 -23.42
N PHE A 708 31.13 -11.99 -22.30
CA PHE A 708 31.00 -12.97 -21.21
C PHE A 708 30.00 -14.05 -21.63
N ALA A 709 30.42 -14.94 -22.54
CA ALA A 709 29.64 -16.05 -23.05
C ALA A 709 30.53 -17.29 -23.11
N TRP A 710 29.96 -18.48 -22.86
CA TRP A 710 30.72 -19.72 -22.73
C TRP A 710 31.72 -19.98 -23.87
N ALA A 711 31.30 -19.76 -25.12
CA ALA A 711 32.13 -19.94 -26.31
C ALA A 711 33.29 -18.93 -26.43
N SER A 712 33.19 -17.79 -25.75
CA SER A 712 34.21 -16.73 -25.75
C SER A 712 35.20 -16.85 -24.58
N LEU A 713 34.90 -17.68 -23.58
CA LEU A 713 35.76 -17.89 -22.41
C LEU A 713 36.93 -18.83 -22.76
N THR A 714 38.10 -18.54 -22.19
CA THR A 714 39.26 -19.43 -22.25
C THR A 714 39.02 -20.70 -21.43
N ALA A 715 39.81 -21.75 -21.64
CA ALA A 715 39.68 -23.00 -20.88
C ALA A 715 39.80 -22.79 -19.35
N THR A 716 40.66 -21.88 -18.91
CA THR A 716 40.82 -21.51 -17.49
C THR A 716 39.55 -20.86 -16.95
N GLU A 717 38.95 -19.94 -17.71
CA GLU A 717 37.72 -19.26 -17.30
C GLU A 717 36.50 -20.19 -17.35
N GLN A 718 36.45 -21.11 -18.30
CA GLN A 718 35.43 -22.15 -18.37
C GLN A 718 35.42 -23.04 -17.12
N ALA A 719 36.60 -23.34 -16.56
CA ALA A 719 36.71 -24.10 -15.31
C ALA A 719 36.11 -23.37 -14.09
N PHE A 720 35.94 -22.04 -14.15
CA PHE A 720 35.26 -21.28 -13.10
C PHE A 720 33.75 -21.57 -13.03
N PHE A 721 33.15 -22.16 -14.06
CA PHE A 721 31.71 -22.41 -14.14
C PHE A 721 31.34 -23.88 -14.35
N ALA A 722 32.24 -24.68 -14.90
CA ALA A 722 32.03 -26.12 -15.05
C ALA A 722 32.13 -26.87 -13.71
N ASN A 723 31.45 -28.03 -13.64
CA ASN A 723 31.56 -29.02 -12.57
C ASN A 723 31.27 -28.50 -11.15
N LYS A 724 30.34 -27.54 -11.00
CA LYS A 724 30.01 -26.91 -9.70
C LYS A 724 29.09 -27.73 -8.80
N CYS A 725 28.70 -28.92 -9.21
CA CYS A 725 28.15 -29.98 -8.36
C CYS A 725 29.15 -31.13 -8.14
N THR A 726 30.45 -30.89 -8.28
CA THR A 726 31.48 -31.88 -7.95
C THR A 726 32.63 -31.21 -7.20
N PRO A 727 32.70 -31.36 -5.85
CA PRO A 727 31.86 -32.20 -5.00
C PRO A 727 30.41 -31.68 -4.84
N LEU A 728 29.49 -32.55 -4.44
CA LEU A 728 28.06 -32.22 -4.24
C LEU A 728 27.80 -31.17 -3.14
N THR A 729 28.85 -30.71 -2.45
CA THR A 729 28.78 -29.69 -1.40
C THR A 729 29.12 -28.28 -1.90
N THR A 730 29.50 -28.13 -3.17
CA THR A 730 29.91 -26.83 -3.74
C THR A 730 28.74 -25.85 -3.86
N MET A 731 27.54 -26.31 -4.23
CA MET A 731 26.30 -25.54 -4.13
C MET A 731 25.25 -26.32 -3.33
N THR A 732 24.43 -25.64 -2.54
CA THR A 732 23.56 -26.28 -1.54
C THR A 732 22.54 -27.24 -2.14
N GLN A 733 22.08 -27.01 -3.37
CA GLN A 733 21.12 -27.88 -4.05
C GLN A 733 21.72 -29.16 -4.63
N CYS A 734 23.04 -29.24 -4.85
CA CYS A 734 23.64 -30.29 -5.68
C CYS A 734 23.35 -31.71 -5.18
N ALA A 735 23.32 -31.93 -3.86
CA ALA A 735 22.97 -33.22 -3.27
C ALA A 735 21.49 -33.61 -3.42
N LEU A 736 20.62 -32.65 -3.73
CA LEU A 736 19.17 -32.82 -3.93
C LEU A 736 18.79 -32.97 -5.41
N LEU A 737 19.71 -32.63 -6.33
CA LEU A 737 19.48 -32.75 -7.77
C LEU A 737 19.56 -34.22 -8.23
N THR A 738 18.71 -34.59 -9.18
CA THR A 738 18.83 -35.88 -9.89
C THR A 738 20.14 -35.97 -10.68
N PRO A 739 20.65 -37.17 -11.01
CA PRO A 739 21.85 -37.31 -11.83
C PRO A 739 21.80 -36.53 -13.16
N ALA A 740 20.65 -36.48 -13.82
CA ALA A 740 20.47 -35.70 -15.04
C ALA A 740 20.56 -34.17 -14.79
N GLN A 741 19.94 -33.69 -13.71
CA GLN A 741 20.04 -32.27 -13.32
C GLN A 741 21.46 -31.89 -12.87
N GLN A 742 22.21 -32.80 -12.26
CA GLN A 742 23.62 -32.56 -11.92
C GLN A 742 24.48 -32.40 -13.17
N VAL A 743 24.19 -33.14 -14.25
CA VAL A 743 24.85 -32.92 -15.56
C VAL A 743 24.56 -31.51 -16.07
N THR A 744 23.31 -31.06 -16.01
CA THR A 744 22.92 -29.68 -16.37
C THR A 744 23.62 -28.63 -15.49
N ALA A 745 23.67 -28.83 -14.17
CA ALA A 745 24.34 -27.92 -13.24
C ALA A 745 25.87 -27.87 -13.44
N ASN A 746 26.46 -28.96 -13.91
CA ASN A 746 27.89 -29.07 -14.21
C ASN A 746 28.24 -28.56 -15.61
N ASP A 747 27.26 -28.36 -16.49
CA ASP A 747 27.44 -27.75 -17.79
C ASP A 747 27.67 -26.24 -17.64
N GLY A 748 28.90 -25.81 -17.87
CA GLY A 748 29.29 -24.41 -17.73
C GLY A 748 28.57 -23.48 -18.70
N SER A 749 28.04 -23.98 -19.84
CA SER A 749 27.22 -23.17 -20.74
C SER A 749 25.87 -22.79 -20.11
N GLN A 750 25.28 -23.71 -19.35
CA GLN A 750 24.04 -23.48 -18.60
C GLN A 750 24.29 -22.52 -17.42
N MET A 751 25.39 -22.72 -16.69
CA MET A 751 25.79 -21.83 -15.59
C MET A 751 26.04 -20.39 -16.07
N VAL A 752 26.87 -20.21 -17.11
CA VAL A 752 27.11 -18.87 -17.68
C VAL A 752 25.82 -18.28 -18.26
N GLY A 753 24.99 -19.10 -18.89
CA GLY A 753 23.65 -18.69 -19.33
C GLY A 753 22.81 -18.09 -18.20
N TYR A 754 22.69 -18.81 -17.09
CA TYR A 754 21.98 -18.33 -15.89
C TYR A 754 22.56 -17.02 -15.37
N LEU A 755 23.90 -16.92 -15.24
CA LEU A 755 24.57 -15.70 -14.76
C LEU A 755 24.31 -14.50 -15.65
N ARG A 756 24.20 -14.71 -16.97
CA ARG A 756 23.84 -13.64 -17.90
C ARG A 756 22.38 -13.20 -17.77
N GLY A 757 21.51 -14.04 -17.21
CA GLY A 757 20.09 -13.76 -17.05
C GLY A 757 19.18 -14.72 -17.80
N TRP A 758 19.72 -15.74 -18.49
CA TRP A 758 18.90 -16.75 -19.16
C TRP A 758 18.11 -17.53 -18.11
N GLN A 759 16.77 -17.55 -18.25
CA GLN A 759 15.87 -18.11 -17.24
C GLN A 759 15.63 -19.61 -17.44
N ALA A 760 16.36 -20.27 -18.36
CA ALA A 760 16.28 -21.71 -18.48
C ALA A 760 16.80 -22.38 -17.20
N ASN A 761 16.04 -23.34 -16.69
CA ASN A 761 16.35 -24.14 -15.50
C ASN A 761 16.37 -23.37 -14.15
N GLU A 762 15.84 -22.14 -14.10
CA GLU A 762 15.53 -21.49 -12.82
C GLU A 762 14.46 -22.25 -12.04
N GLY A 763 14.56 -22.26 -10.72
CA GLY A 763 13.65 -22.98 -9.82
C GLY A 763 13.74 -24.51 -9.89
N THR A 764 14.55 -25.06 -10.81
CA THR A 764 14.70 -26.51 -11.01
C THR A 764 16.13 -26.99 -10.81
N VAL A 765 17.11 -26.31 -11.42
CA VAL A 765 18.55 -26.61 -11.30
C VAL A 765 19.28 -25.47 -10.61
N PHE A 766 18.99 -24.24 -11.05
CA PHE A 766 19.54 -23.02 -10.47
C PHE A 766 18.51 -22.34 -9.57
N ARG A 767 19.00 -21.44 -8.73
CA ARG A 767 18.18 -20.59 -7.89
C ARG A 767 17.08 -19.90 -8.70
N ASP A 768 15.91 -19.81 -8.10
CA ASP A 768 14.82 -19.00 -8.64
C ASP A 768 15.07 -17.51 -8.36
N ARG A 769 14.99 -16.66 -9.39
CA ARG A 769 15.15 -15.20 -9.23
C ARG A 769 13.80 -14.52 -9.33
N VAL A 770 12.97 -14.76 -8.33
CA VAL A 770 11.62 -14.22 -8.24
C VAL A 770 11.51 -13.33 -7.01
N VAL A 771 11.05 -12.10 -7.25
CA VAL A 771 10.50 -11.23 -6.22
C VAL A 771 9.05 -11.62 -6.04
N VAL A 772 8.72 -12.11 -4.86
CA VAL A 772 7.33 -12.31 -4.45
C VAL A 772 6.92 -11.02 -3.77
N ASP A 773 6.00 -10.28 -4.37
CA ASP A 773 5.34 -9.20 -3.65
C ASP A 773 4.60 -9.85 -2.45
N PRO A 774 5.04 -9.58 -1.21
CA PRO A 774 4.57 -10.31 -0.02
C PRO A 774 3.11 -10.01 0.31
N ILE A 775 2.47 -9.16 -0.50
CA ILE A 775 1.16 -8.59 -0.26
C ILE A 775 0.15 -9.14 -1.26
N THR A 776 0.45 -9.00 -2.55
CA THR A 776 -0.43 -9.46 -3.63
C THR A 776 -0.20 -10.92 -3.97
N GLY A 777 0.92 -11.51 -3.50
CA GLY A 777 1.41 -12.80 -3.97
C GLY A 777 1.87 -12.77 -5.43
N ALA A 778 1.90 -11.58 -6.06
CA ALA A 778 2.37 -11.42 -7.41
C ALA A 778 3.86 -11.73 -7.46
N THR A 779 4.21 -12.67 -8.31
CA THR A 779 5.60 -13.07 -8.55
C THR A 779 6.10 -12.38 -9.80
N SER A 780 7.17 -11.60 -9.64
CA SER A 780 7.88 -10.98 -10.74
C SER A 780 9.31 -11.51 -10.77
N ASN A 781 9.77 -11.92 -11.94
CA ASN A 781 11.18 -12.28 -12.11
C ASN A 781 12.05 -11.04 -11.92
N THR A 782 13.31 -11.25 -11.56
CA THR A 782 14.33 -10.19 -11.51
C THR A 782 15.66 -10.77 -11.97
N VAL A 783 16.48 -9.95 -12.63
CA VAL A 783 17.83 -10.36 -13.05
C VAL A 783 18.89 -9.31 -12.73
N LEU A 784 18.49 -8.18 -12.14
CA LEU A 784 19.39 -7.17 -11.62
C LEU A 784 19.72 -7.50 -10.16
N GLY A 785 21.00 -7.60 -9.84
CA GLY A 785 21.47 -7.80 -8.48
C GLY A 785 21.23 -6.58 -7.59
N ASP A 786 21.25 -6.78 -6.28
CA ASP A 786 21.17 -5.69 -5.32
C ASP A 786 22.34 -4.70 -5.46
N THR A 787 22.03 -3.40 -5.34
CA THR A 787 23.04 -2.34 -5.19
C THR A 787 22.97 -1.87 -3.74
N VAL A 788 23.90 -2.28 -2.88
CA VAL A 788 23.78 -1.99 -1.44
C VAL A 788 24.54 -0.72 -1.11
N THR A 789 25.82 -0.66 -1.52
CA THR A 789 26.70 0.49 -1.25
C THR A 789 27.15 1.22 -2.50
N ALA A 790 26.97 0.63 -3.69
CA ALA A 790 27.29 1.26 -4.96
C ALA A 790 26.37 2.47 -5.24
N GLN A 791 26.98 3.63 -5.48
CA GLN A 791 26.27 4.82 -5.94
C GLN A 791 26.29 4.87 -7.47
N PRO A 792 25.16 5.16 -8.14
CA PRO A 792 25.18 5.39 -9.58
C PRO A 792 26.02 6.62 -9.93
N VAL A 793 26.59 6.66 -11.14
CA VAL A 793 27.22 7.86 -11.72
C VAL A 793 26.62 8.15 -13.09
N PHE A 794 26.19 9.38 -13.28
CA PHE A 794 25.62 9.85 -14.54
C PHE A 794 26.69 10.54 -15.40
N VAL A 795 26.85 10.09 -16.64
CA VAL A 795 27.81 10.64 -17.60
C VAL A 795 27.06 11.10 -18.84
N ARG A 796 27.38 12.31 -19.30
CA ARG A 796 26.88 12.93 -20.54
C ARG A 796 27.99 13.75 -21.19
N ASN A 797 27.69 14.83 -21.90
CA ASN A 797 28.70 15.74 -22.44
C ASN A 797 29.74 16.16 -21.39
N PRO A 798 31.02 16.35 -21.76
CA PRO A 798 32.06 16.80 -20.82
C PRO A 798 31.72 18.16 -20.21
N THR A 799 32.00 18.32 -18.91
CA THR A 799 31.67 19.53 -18.13
C THR A 799 32.90 20.27 -17.58
N ASN A 800 34.09 19.69 -17.67
CA ASN A 800 35.32 20.37 -17.24
C ASN A 800 35.77 21.40 -18.28
N SER A 801 36.83 22.13 -17.98
CA SER A 801 37.44 23.13 -18.87
C SER A 801 38.95 23.10 -18.72
N PHE A 802 39.54 21.91 -18.88
CA PHE A 802 40.98 21.73 -18.72
C PHE A 802 41.79 22.59 -19.69
N VAL A 803 42.82 23.25 -19.17
CA VAL A 803 43.70 24.17 -19.93
C VAL A 803 45.07 23.56 -20.24
N ASP A 804 45.17 22.23 -20.17
CA ASP A 804 46.37 21.46 -20.50
C ASP A 804 46.93 21.81 -21.89
N ALA A 805 48.23 22.07 -21.95
CA ALA A 805 48.97 22.41 -23.18
C ALA A 805 49.26 21.16 -24.04
N VAL A 806 48.21 20.46 -24.44
CA VAL A 806 48.25 19.23 -25.24
C VAL A 806 47.48 19.39 -26.56
N THR A 807 47.80 18.57 -27.56
CA THR A 807 47.12 18.59 -28.87
C THR A 807 46.56 17.20 -29.19
N PRO A 808 45.23 17.04 -29.36
CA PRO A 808 44.20 18.07 -29.36
C PRO A 808 43.91 18.65 -27.97
N SER A 809 43.47 19.92 -27.92
CA SER A 809 43.09 20.57 -26.66
C SER A 809 41.82 19.97 -26.07
N TYR A 810 41.64 20.12 -24.75
CA TYR A 810 40.42 19.63 -24.09
C TYR A 810 39.15 20.29 -24.63
N ALA A 811 39.20 21.59 -24.97
CA ALA A 811 38.07 22.29 -25.59
C ALA A 811 37.63 21.64 -26.92
N THR A 812 38.60 21.11 -27.69
CA THR A 812 38.31 20.35 -28.92
C THR A 812 37.62 19.03 -28.59
N PHE A 813 38.10 18.31 -27.58
CA PHE A 813 37.48 17.08 -27.08
C PHE A 813 36.05 17.30 -26.56
N ALA A 814 35.85 18.34 -25.75
CA ALA A 814 34.54 18.71 -25.20
C ALA A 814 33.55 19.05 -26.31
N SER A 815 33.98 19.82 -27.32
CA SER A 815 33.16 20.14 -28.49
C SER A 815 32.79 18.91 -29.31
N ALA A 816 33.75 17.99 -29.53
CA ALA A 816 33.51 16.75 -30.24
C ALA A 816 32.54 15.80 -29.51
N ASN A 817 32.46 15.90 -28.18
CA ASN A 817 31.61 15.07 -27.33
C ASN A 817 30.39 15.83 -26.77
N ALA A 818 30.04 16.98 -27.35
CA ALA A 818 28.92 17.80 -26.88
C ALA A 818 27.56 17.06 -26.92
N ASN A 819 27.41 16.10 -27.84
CA ASN A 819 26.22 15.26 -28.00
C ASN A 819 26.44 13.82 -27.53
N ARG A 820 27.38 13.58 -26.61
CA ARG A 820 27.65 12.24 -26.09
C ARG A 820 26.38 11.66 -25.45
N ALA A 821 25.97 10.47 -25.90
CA ALA A 821 24.82 9.76 -25.35
C ALA A 821 24.97 9.55 -23.84
N SER A 822 23.91 9.85 -23.09
CA SER A 822 23.98 9.81 -21.63
C SER A 822 23.91 8.37 -21.10
N ARG A 823 24.67 8.08 -20.05
CA ARG A 823 24.67 6.78 -19.37
C ARG A 823 24.64 6.94 -17.86
N VAL A 824 23.97 6.01 -17.21
CA VAL A 824 24.05 5.79 -15.75
C VAL A 824 24.83 4.51 -15.53
N TYR A 825 25.96 4.60 -14.83
CA TYR A 825 26.77 3.44 -14.46
C TYR A 825 26.58 3.11 -12.99
N VAL A 826 26.36 1.84 -12.67
CA VAL A 826 26.20 1.38 -11.29
C VAL A 826 26.72 -0.04 -11.13
N GLY A 827 27.44 -0.31 -10.04
CA GLY A 827 27.82 -1.67 -9.68
C GLY A 827 26.65 -2.38 -8.99
N ALA A 828 26.43 -3.66 -9.31
CA ALA A 828 25.46 -4.51 -8.63
C ALA A 828 26.05 -5.87 -8.21
N ASN A 829 25.44 -6.48 -7.18
CA ASN A 829 25.89 -7.73 -6.59
C ASN A 829 25.46 -8.99 -7.37
N ASP A 830 24.94 -8.83 -8.58
CA ASP A 830 24.93 -9.88 -9.61
C ASP A 830 26.30 -10.02 -10.31
N GLY A 831 27.26 -9.17 -9.93
CA GLY A 831 28.67 -9.26 -10.31
C GLY A 831 29.09 -8.29 -11.39
N TYR A 832 28.20 -7.37 -11.80
CA TYR A 832 28.46 -6.51 -12.94
C TYR A 832 28.48 -5.02 -12.57
N LEU A 833 29.28 -4.27 -13.34
CA LEU A 833 29.00 -2.85 -13.56
C LEU A 833 28.02 -2.75 -14.73
N HIS A 834 26.85 -2.18 -14.50
CA HIS A 834 25.83 -1.96 -15.53
C HIS A 834 25.94 -0.57 -16.14
N ALA A 835 25.67 -0.46 -17.43
CA ALA A 835 25.55 0.81 -18.15
C ALA A 835 24.14 0.96 -18.73
N PHE A 836 23.32 1.77 -18.07
CA PHE A 836 21.96 2.07 -18.49
C PHE A 836 21.91 3.36 -19.31
N ASP A 837 21.08 3.38 -20.35
CA ASP A 837 20.77 4.61 -21.08
C ASP A 837 20.02 5.60 -20.18
N GLY A 838 20.55 6.82 -20.01
CA GLY A 838 20.01 7.77 -19.04
C GLY A 838 18.60 8.26 -19.35
N ALA A 839 18.18 8.21 -20.62
CA ALA A 839 16.85 8.63 -21.04
C ALA A 839 15.80 7.51 -20.95
N THR A 840 16.19 6.28 -21.28
CA THR A 840 15.24 5.16 -21.48
C THR A 840 15.32 4.05 -20.42
N GLY A 841 16.39 4.01 -19.63
CA GLY A 841 16.65 2.94 -18.66
C GLY A 841 17.04 1.60 -19.31
N ASN A 842 17.29 1.57 -20.62
CA ASN A 842 17.70 0.34 -21.29
C ASN A 842 19.18 0.03 -20.98
N GLU A 843 19.47 -1.20 -20.54
CA GLU A 843 20.86 -1.66 -20.41
C GLU A 843 21.52 -1.70 -21.80
N SER A 844 22.59 -0.94 -21.96
CA SER A 844 23.41 -0.92 -23.19
C SER A 844 24.44 -2.04 -23.16
N TRP A 845 25.13 -2.20 -22.04
CA TRP A 845 26.08 -3.25 -21.76
C TRP A 845 26.29 -3.39 -20.26
N ALA A 846 26.90 -4.50 -19.85
CA ALA A 846 27.40 -4.69 -18.50
C ALA A 846 28.83 -5.26 -18.54
N TYR A 847 29.63 -4.98 -17.51
CA TYR A 847 31.01 -5.45 -17.41
C TYR A 847 31.18 -6.36 -16.20
N ALA A 848 31.63 -7.60 -16.45
CA ALA A 848 31.96 -8.61 -15.46
C ALA A 848 33.48 -8.59 -15.21
N PRO A 849 33.96 -8.07 -14.07
CA PRO A 849 35.38 -8.05 -13.79
C PRO A 849 35.94 -9.47 -13.72
N ARG A 850 37.07 -9.72 -14.40
CA ARG A 850 37.58 -11.09 -14.57
C ARG A 850 37.93 -11.75 -13.24
N PHE A 851 38.47 -10.96 -12.31
CA PHE A 851 38.84 -11.42 -10.97
C PHE A 851 37.65 -11.75 -10.07
N VAL A 852 36.42 -11.47 -10.50
CA VAL A 852 35.18 -11.84 -9.79
C VAL A 852 34.60 -13.16 -10.29
N LEU A 853 34.88 -13.52 -11.55
CA LEU A 853 34.32 -14.71 -12.22
C LEU A 853 34.41 -16.02 -11.40
N PRO A 854 35.53 -16.34 -10.71
CA PRO A 854 35.64 -17.58 -9.93
C PRO A 854 34.60 -17.74 -8.82
N ALA A 855 34.04 -16.64 -8.31
CA ALA A 855 33.05 -16.65 -7.23
C ALA A 855 31.60 -16.58 -7.75
N MET A 856 31.38 -16.19 -9.01
CA MET A 856 30.05 -15.87 -9.52
C MET A 856 29.10 -17.07 -9.59
N TYR A 857 29.60 -18.31 -9.69
CA TYR A 857 28.75 -19.50 -9.67
C TYR A 857 27.83 -19.57 -8.42
N ALA A 858 28.24 -18.95 -7.31
CA ALA A 858 27.46 -18.90 -6.08
C ALA A 858 26.11 -18.18 -6.25
N LEU A 859 25.97 -17.29 -7.25
CA LEU A 859 24.71 -16.62 -7.58
C LEU A 859 23.63 -17.60 -8.08
N ALA A 860 24.03 -18.78 -8.54
CA ALA A 860 23.14 -19.85 -8.99
C ALA A 860 22.73 -20.82 -7.87
N ASP A 861 23.29 -20.68 -6.67
CA ASP A 861 22.99 -21.52 -5.52
C ASP A 861 21.60 -21.19 -4.96
N THR A 862 20.76 -22.21 -4.74
CA THR A 862 19.42 -22.00 -4.16
C THR A 862 19.48 -21.46 -2.73
N GLY A 863 20.59 -21.67 -2.03
CA GLY A 863 20.90 -21.15 -0.71
C GLY A 863 21.40 -19.70 -0.69
N TYR A 864 21.63 -19.06 -1.85
CA TYR A 864 22.17 -17.70 -1.96
C TYR A 864 21.42 -16.64 -1.11
N PRO A 865 20.06 -16.65 -0.96
CA PRO A 865 19.36 -15.73 -0.05
C PRO A 865 19.93 -15.67 1.36
N SER A 866 20.36 -16.82 1.88
CA SER A 866 20.92 -16.98 3.23
C SER A 866 22.46 -16.91 3.28
N GLN A 867 23.10 -16.84 2.11
CA GLN A 867 24.56 -16.90 1.92
C GLN A 867 25.06 -15.75 1.04
N HIS A 868 24.30 -14.65 0.98
CA HIS A 868 24.62 -13.49 0.15
C HIS A 868 26.04 -13.01 0.43
N ARG A 869 26.67 -12.55 -0.64
CA ARG A 869 27.96 -11.90 -0.60
C ARG A 869 27.94 -10.75 -1.59
N TYR A 870 28.72 -9.74 -1.28
CA TYR A 870 28.95 -8.65 -2.20
C TYR A 870 29.74 -9.15 -3.42
N PHE A 871 29.49 -8.55 -4.59
CA PHE A 871 30.28 -8.72 -5.80
C PHE A 871 30.69 -7.34 -6.33
N ALA A 872 30.02 -6.75 -7.31
CA ALA A 872 30.34 -5.41 -7.79
C ALA A 872 29.59 -4.33 -7.00
N ASP A 873 29.99 -4.09 -5.74
CA ASP A 873 29.28 -3.12 -4.87
C ASP A 873 30.01 -1.78 -4.69
N GLY A 874 31.06 -1.52 -5.49
CA GLY A 874 31.80 -0.26 -5.45
C GLY A 874 31.18 0.85 -6.30
N SER A 875 31.25 2.09 -5.81
CA SER A 875 30.82 3.26 -6.57
C SER A 875 31.81 3.57 -7.70
N PRO A 876 31.39 3.57 -8.98
CA PRO A 876 32.24 3.96 -10.09
C PRO A 876 32.62 5.44 -10.03
N VAL A 877 33.89 5.73 -10.34
CA VAL A 877 34.46 7.08 -10.48
C VAL A 877 34.78 7.33 -11.94
N VAL A 878 34.36 8.48 -12.47
CA VAL A 878 34.58 8.86 -13.86
C VAL A 878 35.46 10.10 -13.93
N SER A 879 36.42 10.12 -14.86
CA SER A 879 37.27 11.27 -15.10
C SER A 879 37.72 11.36 -16.56
N ASP A 880 37.94 12.57 -17.05
CA ASP A 880 38.57 12.80 -18.34
C ASP A 880 40.09 12.88 -18.17
N VAL A 881 40.82 12.13 -18.97
CA VAL A 881 42.29 12.02 -18.90
C VAL A 881 42.90 12.16 -20.29
N TYR A 882 44.15 12.62 -20.37
CA TYR A 882 44.87 12.69 -21.63
C TYR A 882 45.83 11.51 -21.78
N ASP A 883 45.62 10.71 -22.82
CA ASP A 883 46.53 9.65 -23.24
C ASP A 883 47.60 10.24 -24.16
N SER A 884 48.80 10.42 -23.61
CA SER A 884 49.93 10.96 -24.35
C SER A 884 50.46 10.02 -25.43
N ALA A 885 50.27 8.70 -25.29
CA ALA A 885 50.72 7.73 -26.28
C ALA A 885 49.77 7.68 -27.49
N ALA A 886 48.46 7.75 -27.24
CA ALA A 886 47.46 7.83 -28.31
C ALA A 886 47.22 9.27 -28.81
N THR A 887 47.82 10.28 -28.17
CA THR A 887 47.58 11.70 -28.43
C THR A 887 46.09 12.06 -28.43
N ALA A 888 45.37 11.60 -27.40
CA ALA A 888 43.91 11.70 -27.36
C ALA A 888 43.38 11.87 -25.94
N TRP A 889 42.34 12.68 -25.79
CA TRP A 889 41.53 12.72 -24.57
C TRP A 889 40.59 11.52 -24.51
N LYS A 890 40.42 10.98 -23.31
CA LYS A 890 39.54 9.85 -23.00
C LYS A 890 38.72 10.15 -21.76
N THR A 891 37.51 9.63 -21.72
CA THR A 891 36.72 9.53 -20.48
C THR A 891 36.85 8.11 -19.96
N ILE A 892 37.44 7.97 -18.78
CA ILE A 892 37.66 6.67 -18.14
C ILE A 892 36.76 6.49 -16.93
N LEU A 893 36.33 5.26 -16.70
CA LEU A 893 35.60 4.84 -15.51
C LEU A 893 36.47 3.86 -14.74
N ILE A 894 36.65 4.11 -13.45
CA ILE A 894 37.36 3.23 -12.52
C ILE A 894 36.41 2.84 -11.42
N SER A 895 36.33 1.56 -11.08
CA SER A 895 35.56 1.11 -9.92
C SER A 895 36.30 0.05 -9.13
N GLY A 896 36.06 0.08 -7.81
CA GLY A 896 36.33 -1.05 -6.93
C GLY A 896 35.07 -1.92 -6.79
N LEU A 897 35.15 -2.85 -5.85
CA LEU A 897 34.08 -3.79 -5.50
C LEU A 897 33.58 -3.63 -4.05
N ASN A 898 34.11 -2.67 -3.29
CA ASN A 898 33.89 -2.56 -1.85
C ASN A 898 34.10 -3.92 -1.16
N GLY A 899 33.05 -4.48 -0.54
CA GLY A 899 33.09 -5.76 0.15
C GLY A 899 33.15 -6.99 -0.75
N GLY A 900 32.96 -6.84 -2.07
CA GLY A 900 32.82 -7.97 -2.98
C GLY A 900 34.11 -8.49 -3.59
N GLY A 901 35.23 -7.79 -3.40
CA GLY A 901 36.53 -8.33 -3.77
C GLY A 901 37.69 -7.38 -3.57
N ARG A 902 38.89 -7.94 -3.76
CA ARG A 902 40.17 -7.24 -3.59
C ARG A 902 40.73 -6.81 -4.94
N GLY A 903 40.12 -5.80 -5.55
CA GLY A 903 40.55 -5.33 -6.85
C GLY A 903 39.82 -4.10 -7.36
N TYR A 904 40.43 -3.49 -8.36
CA TYR A 904 39.91 -2.35 -9.11
C TYR A 904 39.98 -2.67 -10.61
N PHE A 905 39.08 -2.10 -11.38
CA PHE A 905 39.11 -2.19 -12.85
C PHE A 905 38.88 -0.82 -13.47
N ALA A 906 39.37 -0.64 -14.69
CA ALA A 906 39.18 0.58 -15.46
C ALA A 906 38.77 0.31 -16.91
N LEU A 907 37.84 1.14 -17.40
CA LEU A 907 37.30 1.11 -18.76
C LEU A 907 37.42 2.49 -19.40
N ASP A 908 37.68 2.51 -20.71
CA ASP A 908 37.51 3.70 -21.55
C ASP A 908 36.06 3.74 -22.04
N ILE A 909 35.31 4.72 -21.56
CA ILE A 909 33.90 4.98 -21.87
C ILE A 909 33.73 6.28 -22.68
N THR A 910 34.78 6.69 -23.41
CA THR A 910 34.71 7.85 -24.30
C THR A 910 33.59 7.69 -25.31
N ASP A 911 33.48 6.49 -25.90
CA ASP A 911 32.29 6.01 -26.59
C ASP A 911 31.44 5.19 -25.59
N PRO A 912 30.32 5.74 -25.07
CA PRO A 912 29.49 5.08 -24.07
C PRO A 912 28.73 3.86 -24.61
N VAL A 913 28.66 3.66 -25.93
CA VAL A 913 28.02 2.50 -26.56
C VAL A 913 29.01 1.36 -26.74
N ASN A 914 30.26 1.67 -27.07
CA ASN A 914 31.32 0.69 -27.35
C ASN A 914 32.51 0.89 -26.40
N PRO A 915 32.42 0.44 -25.14
CA PRO A 915 33.50 0.61 -24.18
C PRO A 915 34.74 -0.19 -24.58
N LYS A 916 35.91 0.22 -24.07
CA LYS A 916 37.16 -0.54 -24.20
C LYS A 916 37.76 -0.84 -22.83
N GLY A 917 38.35 -2.01 -22.69
CA GLY A 917 39.05 -2.41 -21.47
C GLY A 917 40.38 -1.67 -21.37
N LEU A 918 40.72 -1.17 -20.18
CA LEU A 918 42.03 -0.59 -19.92
C LEU A 918 42.89 -1.56 -19.14
N TRP A 919 42.51 -1.85 -17.89
CA TRP A 919 43.26 -2.68 -16.96
C TRP A 919 42.38 -3.18 -15.80
N GLU A 920 42.83 -4.27 -15.18
CA GLU A 920 42.36 -4.76 -13.89
C GLU A 920 43.57 -4.92 -12.95
N PHE A 921 43.42 -4.45 -11.71
CA PHE A 921 44.41 -4.54 -10.65
C PHE A 921 43.81 -5.28 -9.46
N CYS A 922 44.27 -6.49 -9.16
CA CYS A 922 43.75 -7.30 -8.06
C CYS A 922 44.85 -7.95 -7.21
N ASN A 923 44.47 -8.60 -6.11
CA ASN A 923 45.44 -9.22 -5.23
C ASN A 923 45.98 -10.58 -5.73
N ASP A 924 45.33 -11.17 -6.73
CA ASP A 924 45.62 -12.52 -7.21
C ASP A 924 46.30 -12.49 -8.58
N SER A 925 47.59 -12.87 -8.58
CA SER A 925 48.42 -12.96 -9.80
C SER A 925 47.92 -13.97 -10.84
N THR A 926 47.05 -14.90 -10.45
CA THR A 926 46.46 -15.89 -11.37
C THR A 926 45.24 -15.33 -12.11
N LEU A 927 44.66 -14.23 -11.62
CA LEU A 927 43.47 -13.59 -12.20
C LEU A 927 43.82 -12.27 -12.90
N CYS A 928 44.75 -11.48 -12.35
CA CYS A 928 45.13 -10.18 -12.91
C CYS A 928 46.62 -10.13 -13.30
N ALA A 929 46.87 -9.62 -14.51
CA ALA A 929 48.22 -9.33 -14.99
C ALA A 929 48.91 -8.25 -14.14
N ILE A 930 48.14 -7.26 -13.67
CA ILE A 930 48.60 -6.26 -12.71
C ILE A 930 48.09 -6.69 -11.34
N ASN A 931 48.98 -7.00 -10.42
CA ASN A 931 48.59 -7.52 -9.12
C ASN A 931 49.54 -7.08 -7.99
N ASP A 932 49.00 -7.04 -6.78
CA ASP A 932 49.78 -6.85 -5.56
C ASP A 932 49.10 -7.54 -4.37
N ALA A 933 49.86 -8.36 -3.64
CA ALA A 933 49.37 -9.09 -2.48
C ALA A 933 48.82 -8.20 -1.36
N ASP A 934 49.30 -6.95 -1.23
CA ASP A 934 48.86 -5.99 -0.22
C ASP A 934 47.56 -5.25 -0.61
N LEU A 935 46.89 -5.66 -1.68
CA LEU A 935 45.56 -5.16 -2.03
C LEU A 935 44.47 -5.93 -1.26
N GLY A 936 43.64 -5.19 -0.55
CA GLY A 936 42.49 -5.65 0.21
C GLY A 936 41.17 -5.26 -0.44
N LEU A 937 40.09 -5.38 0.33
CA LEU A 937 38.74 -5.00 -0.06
C LEU A 937 38.69 -3.51 -0.40
N SER A 938 38.34 -3.23 -1.64
CA SER A 938 38.42 -1.93 -2.32
C SER A 938 37.36 -0.90 -1.87
N TYR A 939 37.25 -0.65 -0.56
CA TYR A 939 36.34 0.36 0.00
C TYR A 939 36.78 1.81 -0.27
N GLY A 940 38.04 2.01 -0.69
CA GLY A 940 38.56 3.33 -1.06
C GLY A 940 38.10 3.73 -2.46
N ASP A 941 37.43 4.88 -2.60
CA ASP A 941 37.11 5.42 -3.92
C ASP A 941 38.40 5.86 -4.63
N PRO A 942 38.61 5.49 -5.91
CA PRO A 942 39.72 5.99 -6.70
C PRO A 942 39.70 7.51 -6.82
N VAL A 943 40.87 8.14 -6.84
CA VAL A 943 41.01 9.57 -7.21
C VAL A 943 41.90 9.71 -8.44
N VAL A 944 41.54 10.59 -9.38
CA VAL A 944 42.16 10.69 -10.71
C VAL A 944 42.62 12.13 -10.99
N GLY A 945 43.81 12.29 -11.55
CA GLY A 945 44.42 13.60 -11.79
C GLY A 945 45.84 13.48 -12.33
N LYS A 946 46.58 14.59 -12.38
CA LYS A 946 47.93 14.68 -12.95
C LYS A 946 48.99 14.85 -11.86
N ARG A 947 50.16 14.26 -12.07
CA ARG A 947 51.35 14.56 -11.25
C ARG A 947 52.00 15.85 -11.72
N SER A 948 52.44 16.68 -10.79
CA SER A 948 52.99 18.00 -11.14
C SER A 948 54.38 17.94 -11.80
N PHE A 949 55.17 16.90 -11.55
CA PHE A 949 56.56 16.82 -12.03
C PHE A 949 56.72 16.27 -13.45
N ASP A 950 55.75 15.49 -13.96
CA ASP A 950 55.80 14.95 -15.32
C ASP A 950 54.49 15.10 -16.12
N GLY A 951 53.46 15.71 -15.53
CA GLY A 951 52.17 15.94 -16.18
C GLY A 951 51.39 14.67 -16.50
N LYS A 952 51.83 13.51 -16.01
CA LYS A 952 51.20 12.22 -16.30
C LYS A 952 49.90 12.07 -15.51
N TRP A 953 48.85 11.61 -16.19
CA TRP A 953 47.58 11.24 -15.58
C TRP A 953 47.71 9.92 -14.82
N VAL A 954 47.31 9.93 -13.55
CA VAL A 954 47.42 8.80 -12.63
C VAL A 954 46.13 8.59 -11.85
N VAL A 955 45.93 7.36 -11.40
CA VAL A 955 44.88 6.96 -10.47
C VAL A 955 45.54 6.62 -9.14
N VAL A 956 45.09 7.25 -8.06
CA VAL A 956 45.53 6.93 -6.71
C VAL A 956 44.48 6.05 -6.03
N LEU A 957 44.92 4.89 -5.56
CA LEU A 957 44.13 3.87 -4.88
C LEU A 957 44.68 3.63 -3.46
N SER A 958 43.86 3.08 -2.59
CA SER A 958 44.29 2.62 -1.26
C SER A 958 44.37 1.09 -1.21
N SER A 959 45.10 0.57 -0.22
CA SER A 959 45.17 -0.86 0.05
C SER A 959 43.86 -1.45 0.54
N GLY A 960 42.91 -0.66 1.04
CA GLY A 960 41.61 -1.15 1.47
C GLY A 960 41.64 -1.98 2.75
N LEU A 961 40.52 -2.65 3.04
CA LEU A 961 40.32 -3.44 4.26
C LEU A 961 40.80 -4.89 4.09
N ASN A 962 41.15 -5.56 5.18
CA ASN A 962 41.52 -6.98 5.17
C ASN A 962 42.60 -7.31 4.13
N ASN A 963 43.61 -6.44 3.93
CA ASN A 963 44.74 -6.69 3.04
C ASN A 963 45.79 -7.62 3.68
N VAL A 964 45.28 -8.74 4.20
CA VAL A 964 46.02 -9.78 4.90
C VAL A 964 45.78 -11.11 4.18
N SER A 965 46.80 -11.95 4.12
CA SER A 965 46.78 -13.32 3.56
C SER A 965 46.15 -13.46 2.15
N PRO A 966 46.93 -13.30 1.06
CA PRO A 966 48.29 -12.75 1.06
C PRO A 966 48.25 -11.25 1.40
N GLY A 967 49.37 -10.69 1.85
CA GLY A 967 49.46 -9.28 2.27
C GLY A 967 49.95 -9.11 3.71
N SER A 968 50.48 -7.92 3.98
CA SER A 968 51.17 -7.53 5.21
C SER A 968 50.24 -6.89 6.25
N GLY A 969 49.01 -6.52 5.87
CA GLY A 969 48.11 -5.70 6.69
C GLY A 969 48.53 -4.24 6.82
N ILE A 970 49.61 -3.82 6.15
CA ILE A 970 50.11 -2.44 6.17
C ILE A 970 49.27 -1.58 5.21
N GLY A 971 48.98 -0.34 5.58
CA GLY A 971 48.31 0.62 4.70
C GLY A 971 49.21 1.03 3.54
N HIS A 972 48.70 1.01 2.30
CA HIS A 972 49.43 1.48 1.13
C HIS A 972 48.59 2.42 0.27
N PHE A 973 49.24 3.45 -0.29
CA PHE A 973 48.76 4.13 -1.49
C PHE A 973 49.38 3.49 -2.72
N TYR A 974 48.57 3.28 -3.75
CA TYR A 974 49.04 2.88 -5.07
C TYR A 974 48.79 4.01 -6.04
N VAL A 975 49.84 4.42 -6.78
CA VAL A 975 49.74 5.39 -7.86
C VAL A 975 49.92 4.64 -9.17
N LEU A 976 48.83 4.49 -9.92
CA LEU A 976 48.79 3.76 -11.18
C LEU A 976 48.75 4.75 -12.35
N ASP A 977 49.40 4.41 -13.46
CA ASP A 977 49.19 5.10 -14.74
C ASP A 977 47.72 4.94 -15.18
N ALA A 978 47.04 6.04 -15.48
CA ALA A 978 45.59 6.00 -15.69
C ALA A 978 45.15 5.17 -16.92
N ILE A 979 46.01 5.07 -17.94
CA ILE A 979 45.69 4.36 -19.18
C ILE A 979 46.14 2.90 -19.13
N THR A 980 47.33 2.64 -18.59
CA THR A 980 47.94 1.31 -18.63
C THR A 980 47.73 0.49 -17.35
N GLY A 981 47.39 1.15 -16.24
CA GLY A 981 47.25 0.53 -14.92
C GLY A 981 48.60 0.16 -14.28
N ALA A 982 49.71 0.47 -14.93
CA ALA A 982 51.04 0.18 -14.40
C ALA A 982 51.23 0.86 -13.04
N VAL A 983 51.62 0.09 -12.02
CA VAL A 983 51.91 0.62 -10.69
C VAL A 983 53.20 1.44 -10.78
N LEU A 984 53.08 2.76 -10.74
CA LEU A 984 54.20 3.69 -10.80
C LEU A 984 54.85 3.83 -9.43
N ASN A 985 54.04 3.90 -8.39
CA ASN A 985 54.49 4.01 -7.00
C ASN A 985 53.58 3.20 -6.08
N LYS A 986 54.20 2.47 -5.13
CA LYS A 986 53.55 1.87 -3.97
C LYS A 986 54.14 2.51 -2.71
N VAL A 987 53.33 3.29 -2.01
CA VAL A 987 53.79 4.09 -0.86
C VAL A 987 53.18 3.51 0.41
N SER A 988 54.03 2.97 1.28
CA SER A 988 53.64 2.46 2.60
C SER A 988 53.33 3.60 3.55
N THR A 989 52.26 3.48 4.33
CA THR A 989 51.99 4.36 5.48
C THR A 989 52.82 3.96 6.70
N GLY A 990 53.40 2.76 6.71
CA GLY A 990 54.09 2.17 7.85
C GLY A 990 53.17 1.68 8.98
N ALA A 991 51.85 1.88 8.84
CA ALA A 991 50.86 1.49 9.84
C ALA A 991 50.18 0.17 9.46
N GLY A 992 49.92 -0.69 10.45
CA GLY A 992 49.21 -1.97 10.27
C GLY A 992 50.11 -3.21 10.29
N THR A 993 49.52 -4.36 10.58
CA THR A 993 50.17 -5.68 10.57
C THR A 993 49.14 -6.76 10.19
N VAL A 994 49.57 -8.00 9.99
CA VAL A 994 48.66 -9.14 9.74
C VAL A 994 47.66 -9.34 10.89
N GLY A 995 48.06 -9.13 12.15
CA GLY A 995 47.18 -9.30 13.30
C GLY A 995 46.25 -8.11 13.54
N THR A 996 46.69 -6.91 13.19
CA THR A 996 45.94 -5.66 13.34
C THR A 996 46.13 -4.82 12.07
N PRO A 997 45.38 -5.11 10.99
CA PRO A 997 45.55 -4.42 9.72
C PRO A 997 45.17 -2.94 9.82
N SER A 998 45.84 -2.09 9.05
CA SER A 998 45.58 -0.65 9.03
C SER A 998 44.20 -0.34 8.44
N GLY A 999 43.81 -1.04 7.37
CA GLY A 999 42.52 -0.79 6.73
C GLY A 999 42.41 0.61 6.11
N LEU A 1000 43.48 1.09 5.46
CA LEU A 1000 43.51 2.38 4.77
C LEU A 1000 42.42 2.44 3.69
N MET A 1001 41.41 3.28 3.89
CA MET A 1001 40.14 3.20 3.15
C MET A 1001 39.93 4.37 2.20
N LYS A 1002 38.99 5.28 2.50
CA LYS A 1002 38.57 6.38 1.63
C LYS A 1002 39.70 7.40 1.42
N ILE A 1003 39.98 7.71 0.16
CA ILE A 1003 40.94 8.74 -0.24
C ILE A 1003 40.18 10.01 -0.64
N ARG A 1004 40.77 11.17 -0.33
CA ARG A 1004 40.41 12.46 -0.91
C ARG A 1004 41.66 13.17 -1.40
N ALA A 1005 41.62 13.66 -2.63
CA ALA A 1005 42.70 14.43 -3.23
C ALA A 1005 42.43 15.93 -3.14
N PHE A 1006 43.50 16.71 -2.98
CA PHE A 1006 43.48 18.17 -3.04
C PHE A 1006 44.07 18.67 -4.36
N TYR A 1007 43.36 19.59 -4.99
CA TYR A 1007 43.69 20.28 -6.23
C TYR A 1007 43.49 21.78 -6.03
N ASP A 1008 44.30 22.61 -6.69
CA ASP A 1008 44.12 24.07 -6.63
C ASP A 1008 42.89 24.52 -7.45
N ALA A 1009 42.64 23.88 -8.60
CA ALA A 1009 41.54 24.22 -9.51
C ALA A 1009 41.02 22.99 -10.27
N PRO A 1010 40.30 22.05 -9.63
CA PRO A 1010 40.01 20.72 -10.18
C PRO A 1010 39.20 20.72 -11.49
N ALA A 1011 38.46 21.79 -11.83
CA ALA A 1011 37.70 21.89 -13.07
C ALA A 1011 38.52 22.38 -14.28
N THR A 1012 39.66 23.02 -14.05
CA THR A 1012 40.52 23.63 -15.10
C THR A 1012 41.94 23.09 -15.09
N ASP A 1013 42.42 22.60 -13.96
CA ASP A 1013 43.71 21.93 -13.79
C ASP A 1013 43.60 20.82 -12.74
N ALA A 1014 43.54 19.57 -13.21
CA ALA A 1014 43.48 18.38 -12.36
C ALA A 1014 44.84 17.97 -11.78
N THR A 1015 45.77 18.91 -11.57
CA THR A 1015 47.08 18.60 -10.96
C THR A 1015 46.94 18.37 -9.46
N PHE A 1016 47.37 17.19 -9.00
CA PHE A 1016 47.36 16.81 -7.59
C PHE A 1016 48.45 17.55 -6.81
N ARG A 1017 48.13 17.97 -5.58
CA ARG A 1017 49.15 18.32 -4.59
C ARG A 1017 49.32 17.20 -3.57
N PHE A 1018 48.21 16.80 -2.98
CA PHE A 1018 48.17 15.86 -1.86
C PHE A 1018 47.00 14.90 -2.00
N ALA A 1019 47.18 13.67 -1.51
CA ALA A 1019 46.08 12.75 -1.26
C ALA A 1019 46.06 12.40 0.24
N TYR A 1020 44.87 12.43 0.84
CA TYR A 1020 44.66 12.12 2.25
C TYR A 1020 43.82 10.86 2.38
N ALA A 1021 44.16 10.00 3.33
CA ALA A 1021 43.35 8.84 3.68
C ALA A 1021 43.35 8.59 5.18
N GLY A 1022 42.21 8.13 5.69
CA GLY A 1022 42.08 7.62 7.06
C GLY A 1022 42.18 6.10 7.10
N ASP A 1023 42.59 5.57 8.24
CA ASP A 1023 42.67 4.13 8.50
C ASP A 1023 41.91 3.69 9.77
N GLN A 1024 41.75 2.38 9.97
CA GLN A 1024 41.04 1.79 11.12
C GLN A 1024 41.81 1.91 12.44
N LEU A 1025 43.06 2.36 12.41
CA LEU A 1025 43.89 2.60 13.59
C LEU A 1025 43.78 4.06 14.07
N GLY A 1026 42.99 4.90 13.38
CA GLY A 1026 42.79 6.30 13.70
C GLY A 1026 43.85 7.23 13.11
N ASN A 1027 44.70 6.74 12.20
CA ASN A 1027 45.68 7.58 11.52
C ASN A 1027 45.02 8.36 10.38
N VAL A 1028 45.47 9.60 10.17
CA VAL A 1028 45.22 10.36 8.94
C VAL A 1028 46.55 10.55 8.24
N VAL A 1029 46.70 9.91 7.08
CA VAL A 1029 47.95 9.88 6.32
C VAL A 1029 47.81 10.76 5.10
N ARG A 1030 48.87 11.53 4.81
CA ARG A 1030 48.99 12.36 3.61
C ARG A 1030 50.06 11.79 2.70
N LEU A 1031 49.70 11.50 1.47
CA LEU A 1031 50.62 11.28 0.36
C LEU A 1031 50.90 12.62 -0.32
N ASP A 1032 52.19 12.97 -0.43
CA ASP A 1032 52.64 14.05 -1.31
C ASP A 1032 52.75 13.51 -2.73
N VAL A 1033 52.04 14.14 -3.68
CA VAL A 1033 52.01 13.74 -5.09
C VAL A 1033 52.74 14.78 -5.95
N SER A 1034 53.33 15.80 -5.31
CA SER A 1034 53.96 16.93 -5.99
C SER A 1034 55.44 16.72 -6.34
N THR A 1035 56.07 15.77 -5.67
CA THR A 1035 57.47 15.32 -5.83
C THR A 1035 57.52 13.80 -5.84
#